data_AF-G4ZGI5-F1
#
_entry.id   AF-G4ZGI5-F1
#
_cell.length_a   1.000
_cell.length_b   1.000
_cell.length_c   1.000
_cell.angle_alpha   90.00
_cell.angle_beta   90.00
_cell.angle_gamma   90.00
#
_symmetry.space_group_name_H-M   'P 1'
#
loop_
_entity.id
_entity.type
_entity.pdbx_description
1 polymer ?
#
loop_
_entity_poly.entity_id
_entity_poly.type
_entity_poly.pdbx_seq_one_letter_code
_entity_poly.pdbx_strand_id
1 'polypeptide(L)'
;MRRHRTSLSLIAAVLALTVSPTTAADESCPNGCSGNGVCDKKLTCQCHDGFFGYDCSLQYCPVGKAWGVITGVNEAHGPEECSGRGTCVYTSGSCACQSGFTGPTCQYTQCLDSCSDHGKCISMKTLAENEVISRELFDRDVFVYEQIWDFDVMHGCLCDEGFHGPSCSLKDCPVGDDPLTTGQVNEVQLLQCLTTYQQQTIVLQSDAPLTKGKFILKFGSQYTRPISFKALADQDAFGPSIATSLLALRGLDAVTVTRADPLPTRTEWSVTFPMTNTKHNAVVPGWRTVEVQQFICAADSGVFAITFGNETIRNIPYNADSNTFLSYLSKLSFYGQMSVALMTSTGGSINNICTPTGTFVTMTFSTLWHRELLADLPAMTFSTLDLKGVQTLFRNNANGFIDTETKEVIKGFDSCRVTEEQQFLCGATSGNFALTFEDGTKLTGLPFSITADTLKSTIQSKVPYIVDIDVMYAGGLTTFCSDFGTTTTIRFVVVKATSGDGDLAEILTDSTNGGTDGLVHLSNRLQFASSFTETVKGALCEPLDQTFTPASTSQMLAPVLQGGGAFTVRFRGATTRPIEAQSTTQQLKGLLLELPTIQGVDVSYSGSQACETPANLARITFTQNFGDLSTIVADGSMMSAGSTVAVAGDGAAIGDVVSVDGTKESEVCSNRGYCDDVTIGRCICHTGYTNSDGNGQIGTLDFNRGDCGAPSRIPVGCPGDLACSGHGTCSKSPSYRCACAKGWTGGDCSVRVCPFGYSWFSYPSDDNVAHQVRSECSDAGECDRSNGQCKCQAPFTGSACELMACGGTDIECNGNGRCLTLYDLAPITRINGVTRGFTYGDDPNDVATWDARRIRTCLCDPFYFGYDCSLKECPRGDDFYTDDDKVERQLIQCIADTGSFTLTFRDATTVNIAVSATADTVKAALDELPTIGQVAVSLVGGTAACSNSVNTVIVVDFLTELGDLPPLSGSKALLQDSINGNAQDGSGSLVFATGGATLLGQASVKGTRENAFCSNHGVCDFSTGICTCHPNYGGSDGKGGPGTIANCGFHELKYGTGADG
;
A
#
# COMPACT_ATOMS: atom_id res chain seq x y z
N MET A 1 64.37 5.60 -4.60
CA MET A 1 65.68 5.38 -3.95
C MET A 1 66.38 4.20 -4.62
N ARG A 2 67.65 4.45 -5.02
CA ARG A 2 68.75 3.54 -5.44
C ARG A 2 68.53 2.39 -6.45
N ARG A 3 69.33 2.52 -7.52
CA ARG A 3 69.62 1.60 -8.63
C ARG A 3 70.61 0.47 -8.27
N HIS A 4 70.60 -0.54 -9.16
CA HIS A 4 71.69 -1.44 -9.61
C HIS A 4 72.18 -2.56 -8.68
N ARG A 5 72.15 -3.81 -9.19
CA ARG A 5 73.30 -4.44 -9.88
C ARG A 5 72.94 -5.79 -10.52
N THR A 6 73.41 -5.95 -11.75
CA THR A 6 73.56 -7.17 -12.56
C THR A 6 74.63 -8.11 -12.01
N SER A 7 74.51 -9.42 -12.25
CA SER A 7 75.63 -10.35 -12.51
C SER A 7 75.17 -11.65 -13.18
N LEU A 8 75.80 -11.97 -14.32
CA LEU A 8 75.82 -13.25 -15.04
C LEU A 8 76.50 -14.37 -14.20
N SER A 9 76.08 -15.63 -14.37
CA SER A 9 76.87 -16.71 -15.02
C SER A 9 76.33 -18.12 -14.76
N LEU A 10 76.19 -18.89 -15.87
CA LEU A 10 76.33 -20.33 -16.09
C LEU A 10 75.91 -21.35 -15.00
N ILE A 11 75.13 -22.37 -15.39
CA ILE A 11 75.47 -23.80 -15.21
C ILE A 11 74.66 -24.70 -16.17
N ALA A 12 75.43 -25.46 -16.95
CA ALA A 12 75.23 -26.77 -17.58
C ALA A 12 73.82 -27.27 -17.99
N ALA A 13 73.65 -27.40 -19.32
CA ALA A 13 72.75 -28.36 -19.94
C ALA A 13 73.30 -29.79 -19.78
N VAL A 14 72.51 -30.68 -19.17
CA VAL A 14 72.70 -32.13 -19.23
C VAL A 14 71.56 -32.70 -20.07
N LEU A 15 71.87 -33.07 -21.31
CA LEU A 15 71.05 -33.95 -22.14
C LEU A 15 70.99 -35.32 -21.46
N ALA A 16 69.88 -35.63 -20.81
CA ALA A 16 69.49 -37.00 -20.51
C ALA A 16 68.43 -37.41 -21.54
N LEU A 17 68.89 -38.09 -22.58
CA LEU A 17 68.07 -38.93 -23.45
C LEU A 17 67.41 -40.00 -22.58
N THR A 18 66.19 -39.73 -22.13
CA THR A 18 65.28 -40.78 -21.69
C THR A 18 64.53 -41.24 -22.94
N VAL A 19 64.96 -42.38 -23.47
CA VAL A 19 64.11 -43.20 -24.33
C VAL A 19 62.98 -43.67 -23.43
N SER A 20 61.86 -42.96 -23.44
CA SER A 20 60.61 -43.52 -22.97
C SER A 20 60.32 -44.73 -23.86
N PRO A 21 60.08 -45.93 -23.31
CA PRO A 21 59.57 -47.01 -24.12
C PRO A 21 58.24 -46.52 -24.68
N THR A 22 58.09 -46.58 -26.01
CA THR A 22 56.78 -46.55 -26.64
C THR A 22 56.02 -47.75 -26.11
N THR A 23 55.30 -47.54 -25.01
CA THR A 23 54.18 -48.39 -24.66
C THR A 23 53.24 -48.35 -25.86
N ALA A 24 52.74 -49.52 -26.25
CA ALA A 24 51.56 -49.65 -27.08
C ALA A 24 50.53 -48.59 -26.65
N ALA A 25 49.81 -48.00 -27.61
CA ALA A 25 48.64 -47.19 -27.30
C ALA A 25 47.78 -47.99 -26.31
N ASP A 26 47.77 -47.53 -25.06
CA ASP A 26 47.03 -48.14 -23.98
C ASP A 26 45.56 -47.94 -24.35
N GLU A 27 44.83 -49.04 -24.49
CA GLU A 27 43.36 -49.07 -24.59
C GLU A 27 42.80 -48.44 -23.30
N SER A 28 42.76 -47.12 -23.27
CA SER A 28 42.26 -46.32 -22.16
C SER A 28 41.08 -45.52 -22.64
N CYS A 29 40.08 -45.36 -21.77
CA CYS A 29 38.90 -44.59 -22.14
C CYS A 29 39.29 -43.18 -22.59
N PRO A 30 38.52 -42.60 -23.52
CA PRO A 30 38.73 -41.26 -24.03
C PRO A 30 38.99 -40.26 -22.91
N ASN A 31 40.17 -39.62 -22.91
CA ASN A 31 40.59 -38.65 -21.92
C ASN A 31 40.40 -39.10 -20.44
N GLY A 32 40.41 -40.41 -20.16
CA GLY A 32 40.08 -40.94 -18.84
C GLY A 32 38.67 -40.57 -18.34
N CYS A 33 37.70 -40.46 -19.25
CA CYS A 33 36.35 -39.95 -19.00
C CYS A 33 36.34 -38.57 -18.34
N SER A 34 37.38 -37.77 -18.58
CA SER A 34 37.61 -36.44 -17.99
C SER A 34 37.53 -36.40 -16.46
N GLY A 35 37.62 -37.56 -15.79
CA GLY A 35 37.34 -37.70 -14.35
C GLY A 35 35.86 -37.59 -13.95
N ASN A 36 34.94 -37.44 -14.92
CA ASN A 36 33.50 -37.28 -14.71
C ASN A 36 32.70 -38.51 -15.17
N GLY A 37 33.33 -39.67 -15.24
CA GLY A 37 32.67 -40.90 -15.65
C GLY A 37 33.48 -42.15 -15.29
N VAL A 38 32.84 -43.30 -15.46
CA VAL A 38 33.46 -44.61 -15.30
C VAL A 38 33.72 -45.21 -16.67
N CYS A 39 34.97 -45.60 -16.90
CA CYS A 39 35.36 -46.34 -18.08
C CYS A 39 34.85 -47.77 -18.02
N ASP A 40 34.05 -48.19 -19.00
CA ASP A 40 33.59 -49.57 -19.08
C ASP A 40 34.57 -50.50 -19.83
N LYS A 41 34.24 -51.79 -19.90
CA LYS A 41 35.08 -52.80 -20.56
C LYS A 41 35.15 -52.68 -22.08
N LYS A 42 34.26 -51.88 -22.69
CA LYS A 42 34.23 -51.56 -24.11
C LYS A 42 34.95 -50.23 -24.40
N LEU A 43 35.69 -49.67 -23.43
CA LEU A 43 36.37 -48.38 -23.52
C LEU A 43 35.44 -47.20 -23.77
N THR A 44 34.19 -47.31 -23.31
CA THR A 44 33.18 -46.25 -23.38
C THR A 44 33.03 -45.60 -22.01
N CYS A 45 32.87 -44.27 -22.00
CA CYS A 45 32.68 -43.52 -20.77
C CYS A 45 31.21 -43.48 -20.36
N GLN A 46 30.90 -44.05 -19.20
CA GLN A 46 29.61 -43.88 -18.54
C GLN A 46 29.69 -42.65 -17.64
N CYS A 47 29.11 -41.54 -18.11
CA CYS A 47 29.19 -40.26 -17.40
C CYS A 47 28.42 -40.27 -16.08
N HIS A 48 28.98 -39.57 -15.10
CA HIS A 48 28.29 -39.25 -13.86
C HIS A 48 27.11 -38.30 -14.13
N ASP A 49 26.13 -38.30 -13.22
CA ASP A 49 24.96 -37.43 -13.32
C ASP A 49 25.37 -35.97 -13.57
N GLY A 50 24.71 -35.33 -14.55
CA GLY A 50 25.01 -33.95 -14.96
C GLY A 50 26.06 -33.82 -16.07
N PHE A 51 26.80 -34.88 -16.40
CA PHE A 51 27.79 -34.88 -17.48
C PHE A 51 27.36 -35.76 -18.66
N PHE A 52 27.81 -35.40 -19.86
CA PHE A 52 27.59 -36.16 -21.08
C PHE A 52 28.70 -35.94 -22.11
N GLY A 53 28.55 -36.56 -23.27
CA GLY A 53 29.56 -36.56 -24.33
C GLY A 53 30.54 -37.72 -24.20
N TYR A 54 31.33 -37.93 -25.25
CA TYR A 54 32.20 -39.10 -25.44
C TYR A 54 33.15 -39.39 -24.27
N ASP A 55 33.72 -38.33 -23.70
CA ASP A 55 34.67 -38.39 -22.59
C ASP A 55 34.15 -37.70 -21.33
N CYS A 56 32.84 -37.48 -21.22
CA CYS A 56 32.19 -36.80 -20.09
C CYS A 56 32.74 -35.39 -19.80
N SER A 57 33.25 -34.71 -20.81
CA SER A 57 33.74 -33.32 -20.70
C SER A 57 32.62 -32.28 -20.79
N LEU A 58 31.43 -32.64 -21.27
CA LEU A 58 30.28 -31.74 -21.38
C LEU A 58 29.35 -31.91 -20.19
N GLN A 59 28.63 -30.84 -19.86
CA GLN A 59 27.69 -30.73 -18.76
C GLN A 59 26.34 -30.27 -19.28
N TYR A 60 25.27 -30.90 -18.79
CA TYR A 60 23.92 -30.42 -19.05
C TYR A 60 23.72 -29.04 -18.40
N CYS A 61 23.10 -28.12 -19.13
CA CYS A 61 22.71 -26.86 -18.51
C CYS A 61 21.47 -27.05 -17.63
N PRO A 62 21.30 -26.17 -16.62
CA PRO A 62 20.14 -26.23 -15.77
C PRO A 62 18.86 -25.88 -16.56
N VAL A 63 17.74 -26.48 -16.15
CA VAL A 63 16.42 -26.26 -16.74
C VAL A 63 15.57 -25.36 -15.83
N GLY A 64 14.80 -24.47 -16.43
CA GLY A 64 13.90 -23.54 -15.73
C GLY A 64 12.60 -23.32 -16.51
N LYS A 65 11.64 -22.57 -15.94
CA LYS A 65 10.37 -22.26 -16.61
C LYS A 65 10.62 -21.55 -17.93
N ALA A 66 10.16 -22.12 -19.03
CA ALA A 66 10.36 -21.54 -20.36
C ALA A 66 9.59 -20.24 -20.55
N TRP A 67 10.15 -19.30 -21.31
CA TRP A 67 9.43 -18.11 -21.78
C TRP A 67 8.77 -18.31 -23.16
N GLY A 68 9.00 -19.42 -23.85
CA GLY A 68 8.46 -19.59 -25.19
C GLY A 68 8.69 -20.96 -25.83
N VAL A 69 8.50 -22.03 -25.05
CA VAL A 69 8.59 -23.40 -25.58
C VAL A 69 7.25 -24.09 -25.42
N ILE A 70 6.59 -24.29 -26.56
CA ILE A 70 5.25 -24.89 -26.62
C ILE A 70 5.38 -26.41 -26.60
N THR A 71 4.84 -27.03 -25.55
CA THR A 71 4.86 -28.49 -25.35
C THR A 71 3.48 -29.13 -25.54
N GLY A 72 2.42 -28.33 -25.55
CA GLY A 72 1.04 -28.80 -25.64
C GLY A 72 0.02 -27.68 -25.88
N VAL A 73 -1.26 -28.05 -25.82
CA VAL A 73 -2.39 -27.10 -25.90
C VAL A 73 -2.40 -26.24 -24.63
N ASN A 74 -2.28 -24.92 -24.79
CA ASN A 74 -2.15 -23.96 -23.69
C ASN A 74 -0.97 -24.26 -22.73
N GLU A 75 0.08 -24.95 -23.21
CA GLU A 75 1.26 -25.28 -22.42
C GLU A 75 2.54 -24.73 -23.09
N ALA A 76 3.05 -23.60 -22.58
CA ALA A 76 4.24 -22.91 -23.13
C ALA A 76 5.39 -22.63 -22.14
N HIS A 77 5.19 -22.94 -20.85
CA HIS A 77 6.07 -22.55 -19.74
C HIS A 77 6.60 -23.75 -18.93
N GLY A 78 6.74 -24.90 -19.59
CA GLY A 78 7.36 -26.10 -19.01
C GLY A 78 8.86 -25.90 -18.75
N PRO A 79 9.52 -26.85 -18.05
CA PRO A 79 10.97 -26.82 -17.83
C PRO A 79 11.75 -26.94 -19.15
N GLU A 80 12.67 -26.01 -19.40
CA GLU A 80 13.49 -25.96 -20.61
C GLU A 80 14.94 -25.59 -20.29
N GLU A 81 15.90 -26.11 -21.08
CA GLU A 81 17.31 -25.76 -20.98
C GLU A 81 17.48 -24.24 -21.15
N CYS A 82 18.13 -23.61 -20.16
CA CYS A 82 18.27 -22.15 -20.13
C CYS A 82 16.95 -21.39 -20.35
N SER A 83 15.82 -21.97 -19.90
CA SER A 83 14.46 -21.39 -19.97
C SER A 83 14.03 -20.97 -21.38
N GLY A 84 14.67 -21.51 -22.43
CA GLY A 84 14.47 -21.07 -23.81
C GLY A 84 14.83 -19.60 -24.04
N ARG A 85 15.72 -19.01 -23.22
CA ARG A 85 16.16 -17.60 -23.27
C ARG A 85 17.66 -17.43 -23.07
N GLY A 86 18.43 -18.44 -23.44
CA GLY A 86 19.87 -18.39 -23.41
C GLY A 86 20.48 -19.56 -24.17
N THR A 87 21.77 -19.45 -24.47
CA THR A 87 22.54 -20.52 -25.08
C THR A 87 23.27 -21.30 -24.00
N CYS A 88 23.14 -22.63 -24.00
CA CYS A 88 23.90 -23.46 -23.09
C CYS A 88 25.39 -23.48 -23.46
N VAL A 89 26.25 -23.20 -22.49
CA VAL A 89 27.70 -23.39 -22.61
C VAL A 89 28.05 -24.77 -22.06
N TYR A 90 27.87 -25.81 -22.87
CA TYR A 90 28.01 -27.21 -22.47
C TYR A 90 29.36 -27.57 -21.84
N THR A 91 30.44 -26.85 -22.11
CA THR A 91 31.74 -27.07 -21.45
C THR A 91 31.75 -26.69 -19.96
N SER A 92 30.80 -25.87 -19.52
CA SER A 92 30.68 -25.36 -18.15
C SER A 92 29.33 -25.65 -17.49
N GLY A 93 28.36 -26.18 -18.23
CA GLY A 93 26.99 -26.42 -17.75
C GLY A 93 26.25 -25.13 -17.35
N SER A 94 26.68 -23.98 -17.86
CA SER A 94 26.13 -22.66 -17.51
C SER A 94 25.39 -22.03 -18.69
N CYS A 95 24.35 -21.25 -18.40
CA CYS A 95 23.56 -20.55 -19.41
C CYS A 95 24.10 -19.15 -19.72
N ALA A 96 24.32 -18.85 -21.01
CA ALA A 96 24.59 -17.51 -21.50
C ALA A 96 23.26 -16.86 -21.92
N CYS A 97 22.74 -15.96 -21.07
CA CYS A 97 21.39 -15.40 -21.24
C CYS A 97 21.27 -14.38 -22.36
N GLN A 98 20.09 -14.35 -22.98
CA GLN A 98 19.65 -13.24 -23.83
C GLN A 98 19.69 -11.93 -23.04
N SER A 99 20.00 -10.82 -23.71
CA SER A 99 19.93 -9.49 -23.08
C SER A 99 18.55 -9.23 -22.48
N GLY A 100 18.51 -8.76 -21.24
CA GLY A 100 17.27 -8.56 -20.48
C GLY A 100 16.79 -9.80 -19.70
N PHE A 101 17.53 -10.91 -19.75
CA PHE A 101 17.29 -12.10 -18.92
C PHE A 101 18.47 -12.38 -17.98
N THR A 102 18.15 -12.89 -16.79
CA THR A 102 19.13 -13.21 -15.74
C THR A 102 18.73 -14.48 -14.99
N GLY A 103 19.55 -14.87 -14.01
CA GLY A 103 19.38 -16.09 -13.24
C GLY A 103 20.17 -17.27 -13.81
N PRO A 104 20.33 -18.36 -13.04
CA PRO A 104 21.14 -19.52 -13.42
C PRO A 104 20.62 -20.25 -14.67
N THR A 105 19.32 -20.13 -14.96
CA THR A 105 18.68 -20.71 -16.14
C THR A 105 18.15 -19.64 -17.09
N CYS A 106 18.52 -18.37 -16.94
CA CYS A 106 17.95 -17.25 -17.71
C CYS A 106 16.42 -17.10 -17.56
N GLN A 107 15.90 -17.51 -16.40
CA GLN A 107 14.46 -17.53 -16.14
C GLN A 107 13.89 -16.17 -15.74
N TYR A 108 14.71 -15.24 -15.22
CA TYR A 108 14.20 -13.97 -14.68
C TYR A 108 14.32 -12.85 -15.71
N THR A 109 13.28 -12.03 -15.88
CA THR A 109 13.47 -10.74 -16.56
C THR A 109 14.36 -9.85 -15.71
N GLN A 110 15.26 -9.12 -16.35
CA GLN A 110 16.08 -8.12 -15.68
C GLN A 110 15.22 -6.89 -15.38
N CYS A 111 15.30 -6.36 -14.17
CA CYS A 111 14.72 -5.06 -13.87
C CYS A 111 15.45 -3.93 -14.61
N LEU A 112 14.70 -2.95 -15.09
CA LEU A 112 15.20 -1.86 -15.90
C LEU A 112 16.24 -1.05 -15.14
N ASP A 113 17.43 -0.89 -15.73
CA ASP A 113 18.61 -0.22 -15.13
C ASP A 113 18.89 -0.60 -13.67
N SER A 114 18.58 -1.83 -13.27
CA SER A 114 18.68 -2.29 -11.86
C SER A 114 17.90 -1.39 -10.90
N CYS A 115 16.76 -0.87 -11.33
CA CYS A 115 15.94 0.10 -10.60
C CYS A 115 16.68 1.39 -10.24
N SER A 116 17.68 1.78 -11.04
CA SER A 116 18.48 3.00 -10.90
C SER A 116 19.05 3.23 -9.49
N ASP A 117 19.26 2.16 -8.72
CA ASP A 117 19.60 2.20 -7.29
C ASP A 117 18.61 2.98 -6.39
N HIS A 118 17.37 3.18 -6.87
CA HIS A 118 16.27 3.90 -6.22
C HIS A 118 15.01 3.03 -6.10
N GLY A 119 15.20 1.72 -6.01
CA GLY A 119 14.12 0.77 -5.82
C GLY A 119 14.62 -0.66 -5.66
N LYS A 120 13.66 -1.57 -5.51
CA LYS A 120 13.92 -3.01 -5.38
C LYS A 120 13.37 -3.73 -6.59
N CYS A 121 14.22 -4.57 -7.18
CA CYS A 121 13.81 -5.52 -8.20
C CYS A 121 13.05 -6.67 -7.53
N ILE A 122 11.74 -6.79 -7.78
CA ILE A 122 10.87 -7.78 -7.14
C ILE A 122 10.03 -8.51 -8.18
N SER A 123 9.54 -9.70 -7.84
CA SER A 123 8.65 -10.48 -8.69
C SER A 123 7.19 -10.03 -8.58
N MET A 124 6.35 -10.48 -9.52
CA MET A 124 4.89 -10.26 -9.47
C MET A 124 4.25 -10.76 -8.17
N LYS A 125 4.70 -11.91 -7.64
CA LYS A 125 4.24 -12.42 -6.33
C LYS A 125 4.53 -11.44 -5.20
N THR A 126 5.78 -10.97 -5.10
CA THR A 126 6.17 -10.03 -4.04
C THR A 126 5.49 -8.67 -4.23
N LEU A 127 5.23 -8.24 -5.46
CA LEU A 127 4.44 -7.05 -5.73
C LEU A 127 3.00 -7.21 -5.22
N ALA A 128 2.34 -8.34 -5.49
CA ALA A 128 0.97 -8.62 -5.05
C ALA A 128 0.82 -8.58 -3.51
N GLU A 129 1.84 -9.05 -2.79
CA GLU A 129 1.93 -9.03 -1.33
C GLU A 129 2.19 -7.61 -0.74
N ASN A 130 2.28 -6.56 -1.57
CA ASN A 130 2.45 -5.19 -1.10
C ASN A 130 1.11 -4.60 -0.61
N GLU A 131 0.98 -4.52 0.72
CA GLU A 131 -0.23 -4.03 1.36
C GLU A 131 -0.52 -2.55 1.11
N VAL A 132 0.51 -1.71 1.02
CA VAL A 132 0.32 -0.28 0.78
C VAL A 132 -0.34 -0.09 -0.57
N ILE A 133 0.14 -0.77 -1.61
CA ILE A 133 -0.45 -0.67 -2.96
C ILE A 133 -1.87 -1.25 -2.99
N SER A 134 -2.13 -2.39 -2.34
CA SER A 134 -3.49 -2.97 -2.28
C SER A 134 -4.49 -2.00 -1.65
N ARG A 135 -4.10 -1.38 -0.54
CA ARG A 135 -4.95 -0.44 0.19
C ARG A 135 -5.18 0.85 -0.59
N GLU A 136 -4.13 1.40 -1.22
CA GLU A 136 -4.26 2.62 -2.03
C GLU A 136 -5.13 2.44 -3.28
N LEU A 137 -5.07 1.28 -3.94
CA LEU A 137 -5.80 1.05 -5.19
C LEU A 137 -7.20 0.46 -5.00
N PHE A 138 -7.41 -0.34 -3.94
CA PHE A 138 -8.60 -1.19 -3.80
C PHE A 138 -9.21 -1.23 -2.40
N ASP A 139 -8.66 -0.45 -1.44
CA ASP A 139 -9.02 -0.40 -0.02
C ASP A 139 -9.21 -1.78 0.66
N ARG A 140 -8.35 -2.76 0.32
CA ARG A 140 -8.45 -4.14 0.81
C ARG A 140 -7.09 -4.77 1.15
N ASP A 141 -7.14 -5.99 1.68
CA ASP A 141 -5.93 -6.79 1.93
C ASP A 141 -5.22 -7.17 0.63
N VAL A 142 -3.99 -7.67 0.74
CA VAL A 142 -3.14 -8.05 -0.39
C VAL A 142 -3.77 -9.15 -1.26
N PHE A 143 -3.47 -9.11 -2.56
CA PHE A 143 -3.82 -10.19 -3.49
C PHE A 143 -2.82 -11.33 -3.45
N VAL A 144 -3.28 -12.52 -3.84
CA VAL A 144 -2.44 -13.70 -4.03
C VAL A 144 -2.12 -13.87 -5.52
N TYR A 145 -0.83 -13.95 -5.85
CA TYR A 145 -0.36 -14.18 -7.22
C TYR A 145 0.69 -15.29 -7.23
N GLU A 146 0.25 -16.55 -7.33
CA GLU A 146 1.12 -17.73 -7.23
C GLU A 146 0.74 -18.88 -8.17
N GLN A 147 -0.38 -18.77 -8.89
CA GLN A 147 -0.87 -19.81 -9.80
C GLN A 147 -0.57 -19.52 -11.27
N ILE A 148 -0.36 -18.24 -11.64
CA ILE A 148 0.02 -17.87 -13.01
C ILE A 148 1.52 -18.10 -13.19
N TRP A 149 1.91 -18.66 -14.32
CA TRP A 149 3.27 -19.15 -14.57
C TRP A 149 4.38 -18.12 -14.28
N ASP A 150 4.08 -16.83 -14.46
CA ASP A 150 5.01 -15.72 -14.42
C ASP A 150 5.29 -15.17 -13.02
N PHE A 151 4.58 -15.68 -11.99
CA PHE A 151 4.56 -15.12 -10.63
C PHE A 151 5.94 -14.87 -10.00
N ASP A 152 6.93 -15.71 -10.29
CA ASP A 152 8.30 -15.68 -9.77
C ASP A 152 9.35 -15.41 -10.85
N VAL A 153 8.97 -15.31 -12.12
CA VAL A 153 9.91 -15.11 -13.24
C VAL A 153 9.82 -13.71 -13.82
N MET A 154 8.65 -13.08 -13.79
CA MET A 154 8.48 -11.69 -14.17
C MET A 154 8.85 -10.75 -13.02
N HIS A 155 9.84 -9.91 -13.28
CA HIS A 155 10.37 -8.92 -12.34
C HIS A 155 10.24 -7.50 -12.87
N GLY A 156 10.02 -6.57 -11.96
CA GLY A 156 10.05 -5.14 -12.20
C GLY A 156 10.44 -4.36 -10.94
N CYS A 157 10.46 -3.04 -11.06
CA CYS A 157 10.95 -2.17 -10.01
C CYS A 157 9.83 -1.69 -9.09
N LEU A 158 9.99 -1.92 -7.79
CA LEU A 158 9.26 -1.21 -6.75
C LEU A 158 10.13 -0.04 -6.27
N CYS A 159 9.73 1.18 -6.61
CA CYS A 159 10.52 2.37 -6.31
C CYS A 159 10.51 2.77 -4.84
N ASP A 160 11.63 3.35 -4.40
CA ASP A 160 11.74 3.97 -3.08
C ASP A 160 10.93 5.28 -3.04
N GLU A 161 10.60 5.74 -1.84
CA GLU A 161 9.85 6.99 -1.63
C GLU A 161 10.51 8.18 -2.33
N GLY A 162 9.74 8.93 -3.11
CA GLY A 162 10.21 10.08 -3.88
C GLY A 162 10.69 9.74 -5.28
N PHE A 163 10.59 8.49 -5.72
CA PHE A 163 10.93 8.03 -7.06
C PHE A 163 9.80 7.23 -7.71
N HIS A 164 9.68 7.33 -9.03
CA HIS A 164 8.69 6.62 -9.82
C HIS A 164 9.21 6.24 -11.21
N GLY A 165 8.32 5.64 -12.01
CA GLY A 165 8.63 5.14 -13.34
C GLY A 165 9.19 3.70 -13.32
N PRO A 166 9.30 3.07 -14.49
CA PRO A 166 9.57 1.63 -14.58
C PRO A 166 11.01 1.23 -14.18
N SER A 167 11.93 2.20 -14.16
CA SER A 167 13.33 2.06 -13.74
C SER A 167 13.64 2.80 -12.42
N CYS A 168 12.66 3.44 -11.80
CA CYS A 168 12.83 4.34 -10.63
C CYS A 168 13.83 5.49 -10.85
N SER A 169 14.04 5.90 -12.11
CA SER A 169 14.93 7.00 -12.46
C SER A 169 14.29 8.39 -12.30
N LEU A 170 12.96 8.45 -12.27
CA LEU A 170 12.18 9.69 -12.19
C LEU A 170 11.85 10.03 -10.75
N LYS A 171 11.82 11.33 -10.41
CA LYS A 171 11.55 11.83 -9.07
C LYS A 171 10.12 12.32 -8.95
N ASP A 172 9.46 11.95 -7.85
CA ASP A 172 8.11 12.42 -7.55
C ASP A 172 8.11 13.95 -7.40
N CYS A 173 7.15 14.58 -8.06
CA CYS A 173 6.86 15.99 -7.83
C CYS A 173 5.73 16.14 -6.80
N PRO A 174 5.70 17.26 -6.06
CA PRO A 174 4.59 17.57 -5.18
C PRO A 174 3.24 17.54 -5.90
N VAL A 175 2.28 16.89 -5.26
CA VAL A 175 0.88 16.86 -5.68
C VAL A 175 0.06 17.85 -4.87
N GLY A 176 -0.99 18.39 -5.47
CA GLY A 176 -1.84 19.38 -4.82
C GLY A 176 -3.19 19.57 -5.49
N ASP A 177 -4.01 20.36 -4.81
CA ASP A 177 -5.35 20.71 -5.24
C ASP A 177 -5.30 21.91 -6.19
N ASP A 178 -6.15 21.89 -7.21
CA ASP A 178 -6.20 22.99 -8.15
C ASP A 178 -6.86 24.22 -7.48
N PRO A 179 -6.21 25.39 -7.44
CA PRO A 179 -6.77 26.56 -6.74
C PRO A 179 -8.08 27.10 -7.33
N LEU A 180 -8.47 26.64 -8.53
CA LEU A 180 -9.64 27.13 -9.25
C LEU A 180 -10.85 26.18 -9.19
N THR A 181 -10.71 25.04 -8.51
CA THR A 181 -11.85 24.20 -8.14
C THR A 181 -12.45 24.68 -6.82
N THR A 182 -13.78 24.57 -6.71
CA THR A 182 -14.55 25.15 -5.60
C THR A 182 -15.56 24.13 -5.11
N GLY A 183 -15.87 24.15 -3.81
CA GLY A 183 -16.87 23.26 -3.22
C GLY A 183 -16.33 21.87 -2.89
N GLN A 184 -15.00 21.69 -2.91
CA GLN A 184 -14.36 20.45 -2.52
C GLN A 184 -14.35 20.28 -1.00
N VAL A 185 -14.32 19.03 -0.58
CA VAL A 185 -14.28 18.64 0.83
C VAL A 185 -13.05 17.79 1.12
N ASN A 186 -12.57 17.87 2.35
CA ASN A 186 -11.49 17.02 2.86
C ASN A 186 -12.04 15.62 3.16
N GLU A 187 -11.17 14.62 3.06
CA GLU A 187 -11.45 13.26 3.52
C GLU A 187 -11.76 13.25 5.03
N VAL A 188 -12.82 12.54 5.42
CA VAL A 188 -13.21 12.32 6.81
C VAL A 188 -13.43 10.84 7.06
N GLN A 189 -12.52 10.24 7.81
CA GLN A 189 -12.66 8.86 8.28
C GLN A 189 -13.17 8.82 9.72
N LEU A 190 -13.87 7.75 10.06
CA LEU A 190 -14.48 7.54 11.36
C LEU A 190 -13.71 6.47 12.14
N LEU A 191 -13.53 6.69 13.44
CA LEU A 191 -13.00 5.69 14.37
C LEU A 191 -13.90 5.61 15.59
N GLN A 192 -14.56 4.47 15.80
CA GLN A 192 -15.35 4.21 16.98
C GLN A 192 -14.59 3.31 17.94
N CYS A 193 -14.53 3.71 19.21
CA CYS A 193 -13.87 2.92 20.24
C CYS A 193 -14.72 2.78 21.50
N LEU A 194 -14.97 1.52 21.88
CA LEU A 194 -15.64 1.11 23.11
C LEU A 194 -14.60 0.57 24.08
N THR A 195 -14.64 1.00 25.35
CA THR A 195 -13.88 0.33 26.41
C THR A 195 -14.60 0.40 27.74
N THR A 196 -14.29 -0.53 28.65
CA THR A 196 -14.74 -0.48 30.04
C THR A 196 -13.59 -0.09 30.94
N TYR A 197 -13.82 0.81 31.90
CA TYR A 197 -12.86 1.15 32.95
C TYR A 197 -13.38 0.59 34.27
N GLN A 198 -12.96 -0.62 34.63
CA GLN A 198 -13.52 -1.35 35.78
C GLN A 198 -12.81 -1.00 37.09
N GLN A 199 -11.49 -0.85 37.06
CA GLN A 199 -10.71 -0.51 38.25
C GLN A 199 -9.60 0.48 37.93
N GLN A 200 -9.50 1.54 38.73
CA GLN A 200 -8.48 2.58 38.62
C GLN A 200 -7.97 2.93 40.01
N THR A 201 -6.74 3.41 40.11
CA THR A 201 -6.21 3.94 41.39
C THR A 201 -5.87 5.39 41.23
N ILE A 202 -6.50 6.25 42.00
CA ILE A 202 -6.10 7.66 42.11
C ILE A 202 -4.96 7.72 43.13
N VAL A 203 -3.78 8.12 42.69
CA VAL A 203 -2.62 8.32 43.55
C VAL A 203 -2.40 9.81 43.70
N LEU A 204 -2.43 10.31 44.93
CA LEU A 204 -1.95 11.64 45.29
C LEU A 204 -0.60 11.47 46.00
N GLN A 205 0.47 11.98 45.38
CA GLN A 205 1.82 11.98 45.90
C GLN A 205 2.34 13.42 46.01
N SER A 206 3.07 13.68 47.09
CA SER A 206 3.62 14.98 47.43
C SER A 206 5.07 14.83 47.92
N ASP A 207 5.84 15.92 47.86
CA ASP A 207 7.24 15.91 48.34
C ASP A 207 7.31 16.05 49.88
N ALA A 208 6.29 16.67 50.48
CA ALA A 208 6.12 16.84 51.92
C ALA A 208 4.64 16.62 52.32
N PRO A 209 4.34 16.20 53.57
CA PRO A 209 2.98 15.90 53.98
C PRO A 209 2.06 17.11 53.81
N LEU A 210 0.98 16.92 53.06
CA LEU A 210 -0.04 17.94 52.85
C LEU A 210 -0.80 18.17 54.16
N THR A 211 -0.97 19.44 54.55
CA THR A 211 -1.79 19.82 55.72
C THR A 211 -3.16 20.36 55.30
N LYS A 212 -3.28 20.91 54.08
CA LYS A 212 -4.48 21.52 53.46
C LYS A 212 -4.50 21.29 51.93
N GLY A 213 -5.68 21.25 51.31
CA GLY A 213 -5.83 21.20 49.84
C GLY A 213 -7.08 20.48 49.31
N LYS A 214 -7.52 20.82 48.09
CA LYS A 214 -8.65 20.17 47.42
C LYS A 214 -8.33 19.90 45.94
N PHE A 215 -8.82 18.80 45.42
CA PHE A 215 -8.69 18.42 44.01
C PHE A 215 -10.07 18.10 43.41
N ILE A 216 -10.13 17.91 42.11
CA ILE A 216 -11.34 17.47 41.39
C ILE A 216 -11.02 16.22 40.59
N LEU A 217 -12.05 15.43 40.33
CA LEU A 217 -11.96 14.29 39.42
C LEU A 217 -12.79 14.61 38.18
N LYS A 218 -12.19 14.39 37.01
CA LYS A 218 -12.89 14.37 35.72
C LYS A 218 -13.32 12.94 35.41
N PHE A 219 -14.55 12.78 34.96
CA PHE A 219 -15.10 11.51 34.49
C PHE A 219 -15.95 11.77 33.24
N GLY A 220 -15.42 11.39 32.09
CA GLY A 220 -15.98 11.82 30.81
C GLY A 220 -15.94 13.35 30.69
N SER A 221 -17.07 13.97 30.33
CA SER A 221 -17.25 15.43 30.32
C SER A 221 -17.69 16.03 31.67
N GLN A 222 -17.86 15.21 32.71
CA GLN A 222 -18.32 15.65 34.02
C GLN A 222 -17.17 15.84 35.01
N TYR A 223 -17.39 16.70 35.99
CA TYR A 223 -16.42 17.02 37.04
C TYR A 223 -17.07 16.83 38.39
N THR A 224 -16.33 16.26 39.33
CA THR A 224 -16.79 16.19 40.72
C THR A 224 -16.76 17.56 41.35
N ARG A 225 -17.52 17.70 42.44
CA ARG A 225 -17.26 18.78 43.39
C ARG A 225 -15.83 18.67 43.95
N PRO A 226 -15.24 19.77 44.44
CA PRO A 226 -13.90 19.74 45.00
C PRO A 226 -13.80 18.82 46.21
N ILE A 227 -12.90 17.86 46.13
CA ILE A 227 -12.67 16.78 47.07
C ILE A 227 -11.49 17.15 47.96
N SER A 228 -11.65 16.99 49.28
CA SER A 228 -10.54 17.17 50.23
C SER A 228 -9.41 16.18 49.94
N PHE A 229 -8.15 16.62 50.06
CA PHE A 229 -7.01 15.69 49.99
C PHE A 229 -7.05 14.61 51.10
N LYS A 230 -7.78 14.86 52.20
CA LYS A 230 -8.06 13.90 53.28
C LYS A 230 -9.36 13.10 53.07
N ALA A 231 -10.02 13.23 51.92
CA ALA A 231 -11.28 12.54 51.68
C ALA A 231 -11.13 11.04 51.92
N LEU A 232 -12.01 10.49 52.75
CA LEU A 232 -12.08 9.06 52.98
C LEU A 232 -12.69 8.37 51.75
N ALA A 233 -12.68 7.05 51.76
CA ALA A 233 -13.17 6.26 50.63
C ALA A 233 -14.69 6.49 50.39
N ASP A 234 -15.49 6.29 51.45
CA ASP A 234 -16.96 6.28 51.43
C ASP A 234 -17.60 7.12 52.56
N GLN A 235 -16.79 7.72 53.43
CA GLN A 235 -17.25 8.51 54.58
C GLN A 235 -17.01 10.00 54.38
N ASP A 236 -18.05 10.82 54.55
CA ASP A 236 -18.01 12.27 54.27
C ASP A 236 -17.43 13.13 55.43
N ALA A 237 -16.58 12.53 56.28
CA ALA A 237 -16.07 13.17 57.51
C ALA A 237 -15.19 14.42 57.26
N PHE A 238 -14.64 14.57 56.05
CA PHE A 238 -13.80 15.71 55.65
C PHE A 238 -14.38 16.46 54.43
N GLY A 239 -15.72 16.45 54.31
CA GLY A 239 -16.43 16.79 53.08
C GLY A 239 -16.71 15.54 52.24
N PRO A 240 -17.30 15.69 51.04
CA PRO A 240 -17.67 14.54 50.20
C PRO A 240 -16.50 13.57 50.00
N SER A 241 -16.73 12.30 50.29
CA SER A 241 -15.82 11.19 50.02
C SER A 241 -15.61 11.02 48.51
N ILE A 242 -14.62 10.22 48.11
CA ILE A 242 -14.42 9.91 46.68
C ILE A 242 -15.66 9.19 46.12
N ALA A 243 -16.23 8.23 46.86
CA ALA A 243 -17.42 7.51 46.44
C ALA A 243 -18.62 8.46 46.28
N THR A 244 -18.91 9.28 47.29
CA THR A 244 -20.01 10.26 47.24
C THR A 244 -19.82 11.25 46.09
N SER A 245 -18.58 11.69 45.85
CA SER A 245 -18.26 12.63 44.78
C SER A 245 -18.46 12.05 43.39
N LEU A 246 -18.14 10.77 43.18
CA LEU A 246 -18.36 10.06 41.93
C LEU A 246 -19.84 9.70 41.70
N LEU A 247 -20.57 9.28 42.74
CA LEU A 247 -22.01 8.98 42.67
C LEU A 247 -22.87 10.22 42.39
N ALA A 248 -22.35 11.42 42.65
CA ALA A 248 -23.03 12.67 42.28
C ALA A 248 -22.99 12.95 40.77
N LEU A 249 -22.20 12.20 39.99
CA LEU A 249 -22.10 12.36 38.54
C LEU A 249 -23.20 11.57 37.83
N ARG A 250 -23.73 12.11 36.73
CA ARG A 250 -24.83 11.46 35.98
C ARG A 250 -24.35 10.18 35.31
N GLY A 251 -25.09 9.08 35.47
CA GLY A 251 -24.82 7.79 34.84
C GLY A 251 -23.86 6.86 35.60
N LEU A 252 -23.51 7.22 36.85
CA LEU A 252 -22.80 6.35 37.79
C LEU A 252 -23.77 5.91 38.89
N ASP A 253 -24.31 4.70 38.76
CA ASP A 253 -25.32 4.18 39.69
C ASP A 253 -24.69 3.51 40.93
N ALA A 254 -23.47 2.99 40.77
CA ALA A 254 -22.69 2.40 41.85
C ALA A 254 -21.18 2.55 41.63
N VAL A 255 -20.44 2.67 42.74
CA VAL A 255 -18.97 2.68 42.77
C VAL A 255 -18.49 2.20 44.14
N THR A 256 -17.42 1.41 44.15
CA THR A 256 -16.74 1.00 45.38
C THR A 256 -15.40 1.70 45.44
N VAL A 257 -15.08 2.35 46.56
CA VAL A 257 -13.79 2.98 46.76
C VAL A 257 -13.12 2.41 48.01
N THR A 258 -11.81 2.17 47.95
CA THR A 258 -10.98 1.92 49.12
C THR A 258 -9.86 2.95 49.18
N ARG A 259 -9.36 3.26 50.39
CA ARG A 259 -8.30 4.24 50.61
C ARG A 259 -7.13 3.60 51.35
N ALA A 260 -5.92 3.87 50.88
CA ALA A 260 -4.68 3.50 51.55
C ALA A 260 -3.79 4.75 51.66
N ASP A 261 -3.16 4.94 52.83
CA ASP A 261 -2.15 5.96 53.06
C ASP A 261 -0.80 5.26 53.28
N PRO A 262 -0.16 4.72 52.24
CA PRO A 262 1.08 3.96 52.38
C PRO A 262 2.23 4.80 52.95
N LEU A 263 2.22 6.12 52.75
CA LEU A 263 3.21 7.06 53.29
C LEU A 263 2.55 8.39 53.72
N PRO A 264 3.15 9.17 54.62
CA PRO A 264 2.65 10.50 55.00
C PRO A 264 2.52 11.50 53.84
N THR A 265 3.20 11.22 52.72
CA THR A 265 3.20 12.05 51.51
C THR A 265 2.49 11.40 50.32
N ARG A 266 1.88 10.22 50.51
CA ARG A 266 1.25 9.46 49.43
C ARG A 266 -0.06 8.83 49.90
N THR A 267 -1.15 9.22 49.26
CA THR A 267 -2.49 8.67 49.46
C THR A 267 -2.95 8.01 48.16
N GLU A 268 -3.57 6.85 48.27
CA GLU A 268 -4.12 6.10 47.15
C GLU A 268 -5.60 5.81 47.40
N TRP A 269 -6.43 6.02 46.38
CA TRP A 269 -7.82 5.58 46.36
C TRP A 269 -8.02 4.59 45.22
N SER A 270 -8.35 3.34 45.54
CA SER A 270 -8.73 2.37 44.51
C SER A 270 -10.23 2.48 44.26
N VAL A 271 -10.59 2.83 43.03
CA VAL A 271 -11.95 3.04 42.55
C VAL A 271 -12.32 1.87 41.66
N THR A 272 -13.39 1.16 42.02
CA THR A 272 -13.93 0.03 41.26
C THR A 272 -15.36 0.34 40.83
N PHE A 273 -15.59 0.31 39.52
CA PHE A 273 -16.90 0.48 38.91
C PHE A 273 -17.50 -0.89 38.56
N PRO A 274 -18.78 -1.17 38.91
CA PRO A 274 -19.46 -2.36 38.46
C PRO A 274 -19.75 -2.27 36.94
N MET A 275 -19.74 -3.42 36.27
CA MET A 275 -20.07 -3.53 34.84
C MET A 275 -21.52 -3.16 34.50
N THR A 276 -22.39 -2.99 35.49
CA THR A 276 -23.78 -2.57 35.30
C THR A 276 -23.93 -1.08 35.06
N ASN A 277 -22.88 -0.27 35.23
CA ASN A 277 -22.94 1.17 34.98
C ASN A 277 -23.16 1.44 33.49
N THR A 278 -24.05 2.38 33.19
CA THR A 278 -24.36 2.76 31.80
C THR A 278 -23.29 3.65 31.18
N LYS A 279 -22.36 4.18 32.00
CA LYS A 279 -21.21 4.97 31.56
C LYS A 279 -19.92 4.52 32.21
N HIS A 280 -18.87 4.32 31.40
CA HIS A 280 -17.52 4.03 31.87
C HIS A 280 -16.54 5.00 31.20
N ASN A 281 -15.78 5.73 32.02
CA ASN A 281 -14.75 6.66 31.59
C ASN A 281 -13.52 6.55 32.50
N ALA A 282 -12.36 6.99 32.02
CA ALA A 282 -11.21 7.11 32.91
C ALA A 282 -11.47 8.23 33.94
N VAL A 283 -11.05 8.01 35.18
CA VAL A 283 -11.11 9.00 36.24
C VAL A 283 -9.80 9.77 36.23
N VAL A 284 -9.83 11.04 35.84
CA VAL A 284 -8.62 11.85 35.72
C VAL A 284 -8.57 12.86 36.87
N PRO A 285 -7.60 12.75 37.79
CA PRO A 285 -7.47 13.64 38.94
C PRO A 285 -6.70 14.92 38.57
N GLY A 286 -7.23 16.07 38.97
CA GLY A 286 -6.62 17.37 38.70
C GLY A 286 -6.82 18.35 39.84
N TRP A 287 -5.93 19.32 39.95
CA TRP A 287 -6.12 20.42 40.88
C TRP A 287 -7.22 21.36 40.37
N ARG A 288 -8.09 21.83 41.26
CA ARG A 288 -9.02 22.91 40.92
C ARG A 288 -8.28 24.23 41.05
N THR A 289 -8.06 24.89 39.93
CA THR A 289 -7.57 26.26 39.88
C THR A 289 -8.59 27.12 39.15
N VAL A 290 -8.91 28.27 39.74
CA VAL A 290 -9.69 29.31 39.06
C VAL A 290 -8.76 30.51 38.93
N GLU A 291 -8.47 30.86 37.68
CA GLU A 291 -7.73 32.06 37.36
C GLU A 291 -8.55 32.90 36.38
N VAL A 292 -8.57 34.22 36.58
CA VAL A 292 -9.29 35.13 35.69
C VAL A 292 -8.33 36.20 35.21
N GLN A 293 -8.16 36.27 33.90
CA GLN A 293 -7.38 37.30 33.24
C GLN A 293 -8.30 38.21 32.43
N GLN A 294 -8.07 39.51 32.48
CA GLN A 294 -8.87 40.51 31.78
C GLN A 294 -8.00 41.43 30.94
N PHE A 295 -8.52 41.87 29.79
CA PHE A 295 -7.91 42.91 28.98
C PHE A 295 -8.98 43.69 28.21
N ILE A 296 -8.60 44.85 27.69
CA ILE A 296 -9.45 45.71 26.87
C ILE A 296 -8.93 45.73 25.44
N CYS A 297 -9.84 45.62 24.46
CA CYS A 297 -9.51 45.84 23.05
C CYS A 297 -10.48 46.82 22.37
N ALA A 298 -9.94 47.82 21.67
CA ALA A 298 -10.67 48.78 20.87
C ALA A 298 -10.11 48.90 19.43
N ALA A 299 -10.81 48.27 18.48
CA ALA A 299 -10.45 48.23 17.05
C ALA A 299 -11.70 48.04 16.17
N ASP A 300 -11.60 48.38 14.89
CA ASP A 300 -12.65 48.21 13.88
C ASP A 300 -12.19 47.45 12.63
N SER A 301 -10.90 47.11 12.55
CA SER A 301 -10.29 46.36 11.45
C SER A 301 -8.92 45.79 11.85
N GLY A 302 -8.48 44.75 11.13
CA GLY A 302 -7.15 44.18 11.28
C GLY A 302 -7.06 42.93 12.19
N VAL A 303 -5.84 42.57 12.55
CA VAL A 303 -5.50 41.39 13.34
C VAL A 303 -4.48 41.71 14.43
N PHE A 304 -4.41 40.89 15.47
CA PHE A 304 -3.40 40.97 16.52
C PHE A 304 -2.81 39.60 16.83
N ALA A 305 -1.75 39.59 17.63
CA ALA A 305 -1.11 38.38 18.13
C ALA A 305 -1.15 38.34 19.67
N ILE A 306 -1.21 37.13 20.22
CA ILE A 306 -1.11 36.85 21.65
C ILE A 306 0.13 36.00 21.86
N THR A 307 0.93 36.35 22.87
CA THR A 307 2.03 35.52 23.34
C THR A 307 1.77 35.06 24.76
N PHE A 308 1.92 33.76 24.99
CA PHE A 308 1.85 33.14 26.30
C PHE A 308 3.03 32.17 26.48
N GLY A 309 3.83 32.37 27.52
CA GLY A 309 5.10 31.64 27.67
C GLY A 309 6.00 31.85 26.46
N ASN A 310 6.37 30.77 25.77
CA ASN A 310 7.18 30.79 24.54
C ASN A 310 6.36 30.63 23.25
N GLU A 311 5.03 30.62 23.35
CA GLU A 311 4.13 30.39 22.22
C GLU A 311 3.43 31.68 21.81
N THR A 312 3.41 31.96 20.51
CA THR A 312 2.72 33.12 19.94
C THR A 312 1.65 32.68 18.96
N ILE A 313 0.39 32.99 19.26
CA ILE A 313 -0.72 32.86 18.33
C ILE A 313 -0.84 34.17 17.54
N ARG A 314 -0.86 34.06 16.20
CA ARG A 314 -0.90 35.20 15.29
C ARG A 314 -2.22 35.23 14.52
N ASN A 315 -2.47 36.37 13.86
CA ASN A 315 -3.60 36.58 12.95
C ASN A 315 -4.97 36.38 13.62
N ILE A 316 -5.11 36.80 14.87
CA ILE A 316 -6.40 36.80 15.56
C ILE A 316 -7.20 38.00 15.06
N PRO A 317 -8.37 37.80 14.43
CA PRO A 317 -9.11 38.90 13.83
C PRO A 317 -9.81 39.76 14.90
N TYR A 318 -9.86 41.08 14.66
CA TYR A 318 -10.49 42.05 15.59
C TYR A 318 -11.97 41.74 15.89
N ASN A 319 -12.65 41.07 14.97
CA ASN A 319 -14.06 40.69 15.06
C ASN A 319 -14.26 39.22 15.47
N ALA A 320 -13.24 38.55 16.01
CA ALA A 320 -13.41 37.21 16.58
C ALA A 320 -14.51 37.25 17.66
N ASP A 321 -15.47 36.33 17.58
CA ASP A 321 -16.41 36.08 18.67
C ASP A 321 -15.79 35.17 19.74
N SER A 322 -16.51 34.95 20.85
CA SER A 322 -16.00 34.13 21.97
C SER A 322 -15.55 32.74 21.52
N ASN A 323 -16.25 32.09 20.59
CA ASN A 323 -15.94 30.73 20.13
C ASN A 323 -14.73 30.71 19.19
N THR A 324 -14.67 31.66 18.27
CA THR A 324 -13.55 31.85 17.35
C THR A 324 -12.28 32.14 18.15
N PHE A 325 -12.37 33.04 19.12
CA PHE A 325 -11.25 33.39 19.99
C PHE A 325 -10.78 32.20 20.83
N LEU A 326 -11.71 31.42 21.40
CA LEU A 326 -11.38 30.17 22.09
C LEU A 326 -10.66 29.16 21.18
N SER A 327 -11.04 29.04 19.91
CA SER A 327 -10.36 28.17 18.93
C SER A 327 -8.93 28.62 18.61
N TYR A 328 -8.64 29.92 18.65
CA TYR A 328 -7.27 30.41 18.57
C TYR A 328 -6.49 30.04 19.84
N LEU A 329 -7.06 30.27 21.02
CA LEU A 329 -6.42 29.97 22.31
C LEU A 329 -6.20 28.47 22.55
N SER A 330 -7.02 27.59 21.97
CA SER A 330 -6.85 26.14 22.07
C SER A 330 -5.60 25.60 21.35
N LYS A 331 -4.88 26.45 20.61
CA LYS A 331 -3.60 26.11 19.99
C LYS A 331 -2.43 26.14 20.96
N LEU A 332 -2.63 26.68 22.17
CA LEU A 332 -1.61 26.72 23.21
C LEU A 332 -1.40 25.32 23.80
N SER A 333 -0.15 24.96 24.09
CA SER A 333 0.22 23.64 24.63
C SER A 333 -0.36 23.37 26.02
N PHE A 334 -0.67 24.43 26.78
CA PHE A 334 -1.43 24.34 28.01
C PHE A 334 -2.92 24.52 27.70
N TYR A 335 -3.71 23.46 27.75
CA TYR A 335 -5.16 23.59 27.64
C TYR A 335 -5.88 22.99 28.84
N GLY A 336 -6.71 23.83 29.46
CA GLY A 336 -7.67 23.51 30.50
C GLY A 336 -9.07 24.02 30.09
N GLN A 337 -10.09 23.86 30.94
CA GLN A 337 -11.38 24.50 30.63
C GLN A 337 -11.26 26.02 30.71
N MET A 338 -11.57 26.72 29.61
CA MET A 338 -11.52 28.17 29.48
C MET A 338 -12.87 28.70 28.99
N SER A 339 -13.33 29.82 29.55
CA SER A 339 -14.46 30.58 29.02
C SER A 339 -14.08 32.03 28.75
N VAL A 340 -14.74 32.63 27.74
CA VAL A 340 -14.50 34.02 27.32
C VAL A 340 -15.81 34.78 27.36
N ALA A 341 -15.87 35.81 28.21
CA ALA A 341 -16.98 36.75 28.29
C ALA A 341 -16.58 38.11 27.70
N LEU A 342 -17.45 38.66 26.86
CA LEU A 342 -17.25 39.92 26.15
C LEU A 342 -18.31 40.93 26.59
N MET A 343 -17.86 42.05 27.16
CA MET A 343 -18.74 43.08 27.71
C MET A 343 -18.32 44.50 27.30
N THR A 344 -19.27 45.41 27.31
CA THR A 344 -19.04 46.86 27.21
C THR A 344 -18.63 47.45 28.55
N SER A 345 -18.14 48.69 28.56
CA SER A 345 -17.80 49.43 29.79
C SER A 345 -18.96 49.66 30.76
N THR A 346 -20.20 49.42 30.33
CA THR A 346 -21.43 49.54 31.14
C THR A 346 -22.07 48.18 31.44
N GLY A 347 -21.38 47.06 31.19
CA GLY A 347 -21.87 45.71 31.49
C GLY A 347 -22.87 45.11 30.48
N GLY A 348 -23.09 45.76 29.33
CA GLY A 348 -23.86 45.17 28.23
C GLY A 348 -23.04 44.14 27.44
N SER A 349 -23.65 43.02 27.04
CA SER A 349 -23.01 41.97 26.22
C SER A 349 -22.69 42.47 24.80
N ILE A 350 -21.59 41.97 24.22
CA ILE A 350 -21.17 42.27 22.85
C ILE A 350 -20.56 41.02 22.19
N ASN A 351 -20.53 40.98 20.85
CA ASN A 351 -20.16 39.77 20.10
C ASN A 351 -18.69 39.75 19.61
N ASN A 352 -17.97 40.87 19.64
CA ASN A 352 -16.64 40.99 19.04
C ASN A 352 -15.58 41.27 20.10
N ILE A 353 -14.43 40.58 19.99
CA ILE A 353 -13.27 40.72 20.88
C ILE A 353 -12.74 42.16 20.93
N CYS A 354 -12.84 42.91 19.82
CA CYS A 354 -12.54 44.33 19.74
C CYS A 354 -13.71 45.11 19.14
N THR A 355 -13.99 46.29 19.69
CA THR A 355 -15.02 47.21 19.17
C THR A 355 -14.52 48.65 19.13
N PRO A 356 -15.11 49.54 18.31
CA PRO A 356 -14.68 50.94 18.27
C PRO A 356 -14.79 51.66 19.62
N THR A 357 -15.64 51.20 20.54
CA THR A 357 -15.83 51.78 21.88
C THR A 357 -15.02 51.09 22.99
N GLY A 358 -14.37 49.97 22.67
CA GLY A 358 -13.67 49.13 23.63
C GLY A 358 -14.55 47.99 24.16
N THR A 359 -14.00 46.78 24.10
CA THR A 359 -14.58 45.56 24.68
C THR A 359 -13.75 45.15 25.90
N PHE A 360 -14.40 44.88 27.01
CA PHE A 360 -13.84 44.19 28.17
C PHE A 360 -13.88 42.70 27.91
N VAL A 361 -12.71 42.10 27.73
CA VAL A 361 -12.54 40.67 27.53
C VAL A 361 -12.18 40.05 28.86
N THR A 362 -12.99 39.10 29.32
CA THR A 362 -12.72 38.31 30.52
C THR A 362 -12.48 36.86 30.13
N MET A 363 -11.30 36.36 30.43
CA MET A 363 -10.90 34.97 30.24
C MET A 363 -10.87 34.30 31.60
N THR A 364 -11.65 33.22 31.76
CA THR A 364 -11.68 32.44 32.99
C THR A 364 -11.13 31.05 32.72
N PHE A 365 -10.07 30.70 33.43
CA PHE A 365 -9.46 29.37 33.45
C PHE A 365 -10.03 28.64 34.66
N SER A 366 -10.86 27.62 34.44
CA SER A 366 -11.60 26.94 35.52
C SER A 366 -10.97 25.60 35.95
N THR A 367 -10.05 25.05 35.16
CA THR A 367 -9.26 23.86 35.50
C THR A 367 -7.88 23.90 34.82
N LEU A 368 -6.77 23.88 35.57
CA LEU A 368 -5.42 23.73 35.01
C LEU A 368 -4.82 22.40 35.45
N TRP A 369 -4.27 21.65 34.50
CA TRP A 369 -3.71 20.31 34.72
C TRP A 369 -2.18 20.28 34.73
N HIS A 370 -1.52 21.43 34.46
CA HIS A 370 -0.07 21.53 34.27
C HIS A 370 0.58 22.42 35.34
N ARG A 371 1.46 21.85 36.19
CA ARG A 371 2.02 22.55 37.39
C ARG A 371 2.93 23.73 37.09
N GLU A 372 3.59 23.79 35.94
CA GLU A 372 4.38 24.97 35.55
C GLU A 372 3.54 26.25 35.47
N LEU A 373 2.21 26.10 35.37
CA LEU A 373 1.24 27.17 35.28
C LEU A 373 0.29 27.24 36.49
N LEU A 374 0.50 26.39 37.51
CA LEU A 374 -0.32 26.36 38.73
C LEU A 374 0.10 27.41 39.77
N ALA A 375 1.28 28.01 39.66
CA ALA A 375 1.77 29.00 40.63
C ALA A 375 1.35 30.46 40.31
N ASP A 376 1.07 30.72 39.02
CA ASP A 376 0.58 31.96 38.41
C ASP A 376 0.52 31.68 36.88
N LEU A 377 -0.61 31.87 36.15
CA LEU A 377 -0.49 31.91 34.69
C LEU A 377 0.21 33.24 34.35
N PRO A 378 1.32 33.23 33.58
CA PRO A 378 1.94 34.46 33.13
C PRO A 378 0.93 35.32 32.37
N ALA A 379 1.05 36.63 32.51
CA ALA A 379 0.22 37.55 31.75
C ALA A 379 0.40 37.27 30.24
N MET A 380 -0.72 37.13 29.55
CA MET A 380 -0.72 37.05 28.09
C MET A 380 -0.37 38.43 27.56
N THR A 381 0.65 38.50 26.72
CA THR A 381 1.06 39.76 26.10
C THR A 381 0.49 39.86 24.69
N PHE A 382 0.13 41.07 24.29
CA PHE A 382 -0.48 41.31 22.99
C PHE A 382 0.45 42.11 22.09
N SER A 383 0.49 41.75 20.81
CA SER A 383 1.16 42.53 19.77
C SER A 383 0.15 42.96 18.72
N THR A 384 0.16 44.25 18.40
CA THR A 384 -0.55 44.81 17.24
C THR A 384 0.35 44.95 16.02
N LEU A 385 1.56 44.38 16.08
CA LEU A 385 2.55 44.41 15.01
C LEU A 385 2.79 43.01 14.43
N ASP A 386 3.09 42.94 13.14
CA ASP A 386 3.59 41.73 12.48
C ASP A 386 5.09 41.48 12.76
N LEU A 387 5.64 40.40 12.19
CA LEU A 387 7.05 40.01 12.33
C LEU A 387 8.05 41.04 11.77
N LYS A 388 7.58 41.95 10.91
CA LYS A 388 8.39 43.03 10.31
C LYS A 388 8.20 44.36 11.06
N GLY A 389 7.43 44.37 12.15
CA GLY A 389 7.14 45.56 12.96
C GLY A 389 6.06 46.47 12.36
N VAL A 390 5.26 45.99 11.42
CA VAL A 390 4.18 46.76 10.77
C VAL A 390 2.89 46.65 11.58
N GLN A 391 2.20 47.78 11.79
CA GLN A 391 0.89 47.82 12.46
C GLN A 391 -0.15 46.96 11.72
N THR A 392 -0.82 46.08 12.43
CA THR A 392 -1.84 45.17 11.89
C THR A 392 -3.23 45.34 12.50
N LEU A 393 -3.37 46.06 13.61
CA LEU A 393 -4.66 46.33 14.26
C LEU A 393 -5.02 47.82 14.17
N PHE A 394 -6.23 48.16 13.73
CA PHE A 394 -6.63 49.53 13.42
C PHE A 394 -7.97 49.94 14.03
N ARG A 395 -8.11 51.25 14.29
CA ARG A 395 -9.33 51.92 14.73
C ARG A 395 -9.45 53.26 14.01
N ASN A 396 -10.47 53.44 13.17
CA ASN A 396 -10.70 54.65 12.37
C ASN A 396 -9.45 55.11 11.59
N ASN A 397 -8.74 54.19 10.93
CA ASN A 397 -7.47 54.42 10.23
C ASN A 397 -6.30 54.93 11.11
N ALA A 398 -6.42 54.86 12.44
CA ALA A 398 -5.33 55.01 13.39
C ALA A 398 -4.99 53.65 14.04
N ASN A 399 -3.92 53.60 14.83
CA ASN A 399 -3.54 52.38 15.55
C ASN A 399 -4.68 51.95 16.50
N GLY A 400 -5.11 50.69 16.38
CA GLY A 400 -6.04 50.08 17.32
C GLY A 400 -5.42 49.96 18.71
N PHE A 401 -6.26 49.92 19.74
CA PHE A 401 -5.83 49.77 21.12
C PHE A 401 -6.11 48.35 21.60
N ILE A 402 -5.13 47.73 22.22
CA ILE A 402 -5.28 46.54 23.04
C ILE A 402 -4.35 46.71 24.23
N ASP A 403 -4.74 46.23 25.41
CA ASP A 403 -3.82 46.23 26.55
C ASP A 403 -2.52 45.49 26.17
N THR A 404 -1.40 45.93 26.71
CA THR A 404 -0.08 45.33 26.42
C THR A 404 0.05 43.94 26.99
N GLU A 405 -0.63 43.70 28.11
CA GLU A 405 -0.72 42.42 28.79
C GLU A 405 -2.09 42.28 29.46
N THR A 406 -2.50 41.04 29.69
CA THR A 406 -3.67 40.78 30.53
C THR A 406 -3.41 41.19 31.98
N LYS A 407 -4.46 41.67 32.63
CA LYS A 407 -4.48 41.89 34.07
C LYS A 407 -5.08 40.67 34.73
N GLU A 408 -4.32 40.08 35.65
CA GLU A 408 -4.82 39.07 36.56
C GLU A 408 -5.84 39.71 37.52
N VAL A 409 -7.04 39.14 37.59
CA VAL A 409 -8.15 39.63 38.43
C VAL A 409 -8.43 38.65 39.57
N ILE A 410 -8.11 37.36 39.40
CA ILE A 410 -8.26 36.32 40.41
C ILE A 410 -7.08 35.36 40.28
N LYS A 411 -6.33 35.12 41.39
CA LYS A 411 -5.15 34.25 41.44
C LYS A 411 -5.43 32.80 41.88
N GLY A 412 -4.87 31.86 41.12
CA GLY A 412 -5.12 30.42 41.17
C GLY A 412 -4.63 29.68 42.42
N PHE A 413 -5.59 29.28 43.26
CA PHE A 413 -5.68 28.05 44.08
C PHE A 413 -6.79 28.32 45.10
N ASP A 414 -8.07 28.24 44.69
CA ASP A 414 -9.25 28.41 45.55
C ASP A 414 -9.00 29.34 46.76
N SER A 415 -8.47 30.55 46.52
CA SER A 415 -7.84 31.37 47.57
C SER A 415 -8.86 32.12 48.40
N CYS A 416 -10.13 32.04 48.05
CA CYS A 416 -11.26 32.50 48.83
C CYS A 416 -12.45 31.58 48.53
N ARG A 417 -13.03 30.97 49.56
CA ARG A 417 -14.45 30.66 49.51
C ARG A 417 -15.12 31.51 50.56
N VAL A 418 -16.18 32.19 50.14
CA VAL A 418 -17.30 32.49 51.02
C VAL A 418 -18.31 31.36 50.78
N THR A 419 -18.73 30.64 51.83
CA THR A 419 -19.71 29.56 51.73
C THR A 419 -21.06 30.17 52.03
N GLU A 420 -21.54 31.00 51.11
CA GLU A 420 -22.87 31.55 51.23
C GLU A 420 -23.84 30.76 50.38
N GLU A 421 -24.91 30.30 51.03
CA GLU A 421 -26.01 29.61 50.37
C GLU A 421 -27.30 30.30 50.71
N GLN A 422 -27.97 30.77 49.68
CA GLN A 422 -29.27 31.38 49.80
C GLN A 422 -30.31 30.45 49.17
N GLN A 423 -31.40 30.17 49.89
CA GLN A 423 -32.48 29.28 49.46
C GLN A 423 -33.80 30.02 49.29
N PHE A 424 -34.61 29.56 48.34
CA PHE A 424 -35.88 30.20 48.00
C PHE A 424 -37.00 29.21 47.64
N LEU A 425 -38.12 29.40 48.31
CA LEU A 425 -39.46 28.84 48.06
C LEU A 425 -40.19 29.40 46.82
N CYS A 426 -40.29 28.73 45.66
CA CYS A 426 -41.20 29.17 44.58
C CYS A 426 -42.30 28.16 44.15
N GLY A 427 -43.57 28.52 44.31
CA GLY A 427 -44.73 27.81 43.77
C GLY A 427 -45.57 28.69 42.84
N ALA A 428 -45.45 28.48 41.53
CA ALA A 428 -46.14 29.22 40.46
C ALA A 428 -46.37 28.34 39.23
N THR A 429 -47.44 28.62 38.48
CA THR A 429 -47.87 27.85 37.29
C THR A 429 -47.53 28.54 35.96
N SER A 430 -47.29 29.87 35.99
CA SER A 430 -46.90 30.69 34.82
C SER A 430 -46.42 32.08 35.25
N GLY A 431 -45.90 32.88 34.31
CA GLY A 431 -45.51 34.28 34.51
C GLY A 431 -44.00 34.50 34.68
N ASN A 432 -43.63 35.74 34.99
CA ASN A 432 -42.24 36.15 35.19
C ASN A 432 -42.01 36.75 36.58
N PHE A 433 -40.75 36.78 37.01
CA PHE A 433 -40.32 37.40 38.27
C PHE A 433 -39.04 38.21 38.07
N ALA A 434 -38.66 38.95 39.10
CA ALA A 434 -37.40 39.68 39.15
C ALA A 434 -36.58 39.34 40.40
N LEU A 435 -35.25 39.44 40.26
CA LEU A 435 -34.26 39.29 41.33
C LEU A 435 -33.45 40.57 41.45
N THR A 436 -33.13 41.00 42.67
CA THR A 436 -32.27 42.16 42.93
C THR A 436 -31.11 41.73 43.83
N PHE A 437 -29.89 42.02 43.40
CA PHE A 437 -28.64 41.66 44.08
C PHE A 437 -28.08 42.85 44.88
N GLU A 438 -27.07 42.57 45.70
CA GLU A 438 -26.47 43.52 46.64
C GLU A 438 -25.95 44.81 45.98
N ASP A 439 -25.36 44.69 44.78
CA ASP A 439 -24.85 45.84 44.01
C ASP A 439 -25.97 46.70 43.36
N GLY A 440 -27.23 46.37 43.63
CA GLY A 440 -28.41 47.03 43.08
C GLY A 440 -28.82 46.53 41.70
N THR A 441 -28.12 45.54 41.14
CA THR A 441 -28.47 44.94 39.85
C THR A 441 -29.83 44.24 39.96
N LYS A 442 -30.80 44.69 39.15
CA LYS A 442 -32.14 44.08 39.04
C LYS A 442 -32.29 43.30 37.74
N LEU A 443 -32.48 41.99 37.86
CA LEU A 443 -32.80 41.08 36.75
C LEU A 443 -34.33 41.00 36.63
N THR A 444 -34.89 41.38 35.48
CA THR A 444 -36.34 41.34 35.22
C THR A 444 -36.66 40.39 34.07
N GLY A 445 -37.92 39.94 33.98
CA GLY A 445 -38.40 39.06 32.92
C GLY A 445 -37.94 37.61 33.06
N LEU A 446 -37.56 37.17 34.26
CA LEU A 446 -37.14 35.78 34.49
C LEU A 446 -38.38 34.88 34.48
N PRO A 447 -38.48 33.90 33.55
CA PRO A 447 -39.66 33.05 33.49
C PRO A 447 -39.71 32.09 34.67
N PHE A 448 -40.92 31.79 35.16
CA PHE A 448 -41.13 30.80 36.23
C PHE A 448 -40.49 29.42 35.91
N SER A 449 -40.33 29.11 34.62
CA SER A 449 -39.77 27.87 34.10
C SER A 449 -38.26 27.92 33.82
N ILE A 450 -37.55 28.98 34.22
CA ILE A 450 -36.12 29.14 33.90
C ILE A 450 -35.30 27.95 34.42
N THR A 451 -34.43 27.40 33.57
CA THR A 451 -33.56 26.27 33.94
C THR A 451 -32.39 26.75 34.81
N ALA A 452 -31.81 25.86 35.61
CA ALA A 452 -30.68 26.19 36.48
C ALA A 452 -29.49 26.78 35.70
N ASP A 453 -29.14 26.20 34.55
CA ASP A 453 -28.04 26.69 33.69
C ASP A 453 -28.35 28.06 33.07
N THR A 454 -29.60 28.27 32.66
CA THR A 454 -30.03 29.56 32.11
C THR A 454 -30.06 30.63 33.19
N LEU A 455 -30.53 30.32 34.40
CA LEU A 455 -30.51 31.25 35.53
C LEU A 455 -29.07 31.54 35.97
N LYS A 456 -28.21 30.51 36.04
CA LYS A 456 -26.77 30.64 36.33
C LYS A 456 -26.09 31.60 35.35
N SER A 457 -26.19 31.33 34.05
CA SER A 457 -25.62 32.18 33.00
C SER A 457 -26.24 33.58 32.97
N THR A 458 -27.54 33.72 33.25
CA THR A 458 -28.20 35.03 33.32
C THR A 458 -27.66 35.87 34.47
N ILE A 459 -27.49 35.28 35.66
CA ILE A 459 -26.90 35.98 36.81
C ILE A 459 -25.44 36.32 36.54
N GLN A 460 -24.63 35.36 36.08
CA GLN A 460 -23.20 35.57 35.79
C GLN A 460 -22.96 36.63 34.71
N SER A 461 -23.83 36.70 33.70
CA SER A 461 -23.70 37.69 32.63
C SER A 461 -24.18 39.09 33.01
N LYS A 462 -24.95 39.23 34.11
CA LYS A 462 -25.59 40.50 34.47
C LYS A 462 -25.13 41.06 35.81
N VAL A 463 -24.59 40.25 36.71
CA VAL A 463 -24.16 40.64 38.05
C VAL A 463 -22.62 40.57 38.14
N PRO A 464 -21.90 41.70 37.96
CA PRO A 464 -20.47 41.70 37.64
C PRO A 464 -19.53 41.23 38.75
N TYR A 465 -20.00 41.27 40.00
CA TYR A 465 -19.25 40.77 41.16
C TYR A 465 -19.39 39.26 41.33
N ILE A 466 -20.38 38.63 40.68
CA ILE A 466 -20.56 37.18 40.71
C ILE A 466 -19.78 36.56 39.56
N VAL A 467 -18.76 35.76 39.91
CA VAL A 467 -17.89 35.09 38.94
C VAL A 467 -18.38 33.68 38.67
N ASP A 468 -18.72 32.93 39.73
CA ASP A 468 -19.30 31.59 39.62
C ASP A 468 -20.34 31.35 40.71
N ILE A 469 -21.44 30.71 40.33
CA ILE A 469 -22.52 30.29 41.23
C ILE A 469 -22.99 28.90 40.83
N ASP A 470 -23.46 28.12 41.79
CA ASP A 470 -24.23 26.91 41.53
C ASP A 470 -25.70 27.22 41.79
N VAL A 471 -26.55 26.94 40.80
CA VAL A 471 -28.00 27.01 40.93
C VAL A 471 -28.51 25.57 40.95
N MET A 472 -29.25 25.22 42.00
CA MET A 472 -29.80 23.88 42.17
C MET A 472 -31.29 23.95 42.47
N TYR A 473 -32.07 23.07 41.85
CA TYR A 473 -33.46 22.84 42.20
C TYR A 473 -33.59 21.50 42.93
N ALA A 474 -34.26 21.51 44.08
CA ALA A 474 -34.43 20.32 44.89
C ALA A 474 -35.28 19.24 44.17
N GLY A 475 -34.99 17.96 44.45
CA GLY A 475 -35.84 16.84 43.98
C GLY A 475 -35.72 16.48 42.50
N GLY A 476 -34.67 16.95 41.79
CA GLY A 476 -34.45 16.64 40.37
C GLY A 476 -35.33 17.44 39.40
N LEU A 477 -35.97 18.50 39.90
CA LEU A 477 -36.78 19.41 39.09
C LEU A 477 -35.89 20.27 38.17
N THR A 478 -36.44 20.71 37.04
CA THR A 478 -35.69 21.47 36.01
C THR A 478 -36.14 22.93 35.87
N THR A 479 -37.13 23.36 36.65
CA THR A 479 -37.73 24.71 36.61
C THR A 479 -37.67 25.42 37.95
N PHE A 480 -37.51 26.75 37.93
CA PHE A 480 -37.40 27.58 39.14
C PHE A 480 -38.64 27.56 40.04
N CYS A 481 -39.84 27.52 39.44
CA CYS A 481 -41.12 27.34 40.14
C CYS A 481 -41.83 26.08 39.62
N SER A 482 -42.69 25.51 40.45
CA SER A 482 -43.63 24.44 40.07
C SER A 482 -44.96 24.58 40.80
N ASP A 483 -45.99 23.86 40.36
CA ASP A 483 -47.33 23.88 40.98
C ASP A 483 -47.35 23.44 42.45
N PHE A 484 -46.33 22.70 42.89
CA PHE A 484 -46.20 22.19 44.27
C PHE A 484 -45.10 22.86 45.09
N GLY A 485 -44.37 23.82 44.50
CA GLY A 485 -43.23 24.48 45.11
C GLY A 485 -41.90 23.82 44.73
N THR A 486 -40.96 24.62 44.23
CA THR A 486 -39.57 24.24 44.01
C THR A 486 -38.70 25.00 44.99
N THR A 487 -37.86 24.29 45.75
CA THR A 487 -36.79 24.91 46.54
C THR A 487 -35.59 25.13 45.62
N THR A 488 -35.26 26.40 45.40
CA THR A 488 -34.05 26.81 44.68
C THR A 488 -32.96 27.14 45.67
N THR A 489 -31.77 26.58 45.48
CA THR A 489 -30.55 26.93 46.21
C THR A 489 -29.61 27.64 45.26
N ILE A 490 -29.20 28.87 45.60
CA ILE A 490 -28.11 29.57 44.95
C ILE A 490 -26.93 29.53 45.91
N ARG A 491 -25.87 28.85 45.49
CA ARG A 491 -24.59 28.80 46.21
C ARG A 491 -23.60 29.72 45.50
N PHE A 492 -23.05 30.67 46.23
CA PHE A 492 -22.02 31.57 45.72
C PHE A 492 -20.66 30.86 45.73
N VAL A 493 -20.15 30.53 44.54
CA VAL A 493 -18.95 29.71 44.37
C VAL A 493 -17.70 30.58 44.28
N VAL A 494 -17.77 31.67 43.51
CA VAL A 494 -16.72 32.70 43.42
C VAL A 494 -17.39 34.07 43.27
N VAL A 495 -17.06 34.99 44.17
CA VAL A 495 -17.51 36.39 44.12
C VAL A 495 -16.31 37.32 44.27
N LYS A 496 -16.33 38.47 43.58
CA LYS A 496 -15.37 39.56 43.76
C LYS A 496 -15.76 40.28 45.04
N ALA A 497 -15.02 40.05 46.13
CA ALA A 497 -15.35 40.61 47.45
C ALA A 497 -15.36 42.15 47.44
N THR A 498 -16.39 42.76 48.05
CA THR A 498 -16.52 44.22 48.30
C THR A 498 -16.26 44.59 49.76
N SER A 499 -16.41 43.65 50.71
CA SER A 499 -16.08 43.75 52.14
C SER A 499 -15.37 42.48 52.65
N GLY A 500 -14.56 42.62 53.70
CA GLY A 500 -13.53 41.64 54.10
C GLY A 500 -13.98 40.40 54.89
N ASP A 501 -15.28 40.14 55.07
CA ASP A 501 -15.82 38.95 55.76
C ASP A 501 -16.64 38.02 54.86
N GLY A 502 -17.01 38.49 53.66
CA GLY A 502 -17.62 37.68 52.62
C GLY A 502 -19.13 37.48 52.71
N ASP A 503 -19.82 37.99 53.73
CA ASP A 503 -21.28 37.87 53.87
C ASP A 503 -21.99 38.77 52.83
N LEU A 504 -22.68 38.19 51.84
CA LEU A 504 -23.46 38.91 50.83
C LEU A 504 -24.87 39.22 51.37
N ALA A 505 -25.49 40.25 50.80
CA ALA A 505 -26.88 40.56 51.13
C ALA A 505 -27.85 39.52 50.54
N GLU A 506 -28.97 39.29 51.24
CA GLU A 506 -30.06 38.46 50.73
C GLU A 506 -30.56 38.95 49.36
N ILE A 507 -30.68 38.03 48.39
CA ILE A 507 -31.26 38.32 47.09
C ILE A 507 -32.74 38.68 47.31
N LEU A 508 -33.11 39.90 46.93
CA LEU A 508 -34.49 40.35 47.00
C LEU A 508 -35.25 39.85 45.77
N THR A 509 -36.49 39.41 45.97
CA THR A 509 -37.32 38.84 44.92
C THR A 509 -38.58 39.66 44.73
N ASP A 510 -39.05 39.74 43.49
CA ASP A 510 -40.22 40.53 43.11
C ASP A 510 -41.13 39.70 42.20
N SER A 511 -42.22 39.18 42.78
CA SER A 511 -43.23 38.37 42.08
C SER A 511 -44.07 39.18 41.09
N THR A 512 -44.03 40.52 41.14
CA THR A 512 -44.73 41.39 40.19
C THR A 512 -43.89 41.69 38.96
N ASN A 513 -42.64 41.23 38.93
CA ASN A 513 -41.67 41.50 37.86
C ASN A 513 -41.52 43.00 37.56
N GLY A 514 -41.44 43.85 38.59
CA GLY A 514 -41.41 45.30 38.42
C GLY A 514 -42.73 45.94 37.99
N GLY A 515 -43.85 45.22 38.09
CA GLY A 515 -45.21 45.74 37.93
C GLY A 515 -45.86 45.52 36.55
N THR A 516 -45.29 44.70 35.67
CA THR A 516 -45.78 44.54 34.28
C THR A 516 -46.40 43.18 33.95
N ASP A 517 -45.80 42.06 34.42
CA ASP A 517 -46.26 40.68 34.14
C ASP A 517 -45.72 39.71 35.21
N GLY A 518 -46.40 39.68 36.37
CA GLY A 518 -45.98 38.90 37.53
C GLY A 518 -46.31 37.41 37.48
N LEU A 519 -45.89 36.67 38.49
CA LEU A 519 -46.18 35.24 38.66
C LEU A 519 -47.66 34.97 38.95
N VAL A 520 -48.18 33.89 38.35
CA VAL A 520 -49.58 33.45 38.50
C VAL A 520 -49.64 32.01 38.97
N HIS A 521 -50.57 31.71 39.88
CA HIS A 521 -50.85 30.37 40.40
C HIS A 521 -52.33 29.99 40.24
N LEU A 522 -52.64 28.85 39.63
CA LEU A 522 -54.00 28.38 39.28
C LEU A 522 -55.01 28.27 40.46
N SER A 523 -54.52 28.21 41.70
CA SER A 523 -55.35 28.13 42.93
C SER A 523 -55.20 29.32 43.90
N ASN A 524 -54.64 30.46 43.45
CA ASN A 524 -54.38 31.63 44.30
C ASN A 524 -53.51 31.33 45.54
N ARG A 525 -52.66 30.29 45.45
CA ARG A 525 -51.72 29.83 46.48
C ARG A 525 -50.27 30.07 46.04
N LEU A 526 -49.98 31.28 45.57
CA LEU A 526 -48.62 31.66 45.21
C LEU A 526 -47.70 31.49 46.43
N GLN A 527 -46.70 30.61 46.33
CA GLN A 527 -45.63 30.51 47.33
C GLN A 527 -44.43 31.27 46.78
N PHE A 528 -44.22 32.48 47.24
CA PHE A 528 -43.11 33.31 46.79
C PHE A 528 -42.67 34.19 47.95
N ALA A 529 -41.48 33.91 48.50
CA ALA A 529 -40.91 34.77 49.52
C ALA A 529 -40.47 36.11 48.92
N SER A 530 -40.26 37.14 49.75
CA SER A 530 -39.78 38.47 49.33
C SER A 530 -38.25 38.57 49.24
N SER A 531 -37.54 37.60 49.81
CA SER A 531 -36.09 37.45 49.71
C SER A 531 -35.73 35.97 49.78
N PHE A 532 -34.53 35.64 49.33
CA PHE A 532 -33.92 34.36 49.63
C PHE A 532 -33.53 34.30 51.10
N THR A 533 -33.69 33.13 51.71
CA THR A 533 -33.24 32.87 53.08
C THR A 533 -31.81 32.37 53.04
N GLU A 534 -30.94 33.07 53.77
CA GLU A 534 -29.57 32.60 53.95
C GLU A 534 -29.53 31.35 54.83
N THR A 535 -28.96 30.28 54.29
CA THR A 535 -28.85 28.95 54.91
C THR A 535 -27.42 28.61 55.32
N VAL A 536 -26.43 29.27 54.73
CA VAL A 536 -25.03 29.23 55.16
C VAL A 536 -24.47 30.64 55.04
N LYS A 537 -23.81 31.13 56.10
CA LYS A 537 -23.24 32.50 56.27
C LYS A 537 -21.73 32.50 56.16
N GLY A 538 -21.17 33.29 55.24
CA GLY A 538 -19.72 33.57 55.14
C GLY A 538 -18.81 32.33 54.97
N ALA A 539 -17.53 32.48 54.59
CA ALA A 539 -16.52 31.45 54.89
C ALA A 539 -15.05 31.94 54.99
N LEU A 540 -14.25 31.05 55.60
CA LEU A 540 -12.85 31.14 55.99
C LEU A 540 -11.91 30.70 54.84
N CYS A 541 -10.85 31.47 54.56
CA CYS A 541 -9.79 31.08 53.61
C CYS A 541 -8.93 29.93 54.16
N GLU A 542 -8.78 28.83 53.41
CA GLU A 542 -7.73 27.84 53.67
C GLU A 542 -6.77 27.80 52.47
N PRO A 543 -5.60 28.47 52.54
CA PRO A 543 -4.56 28.28 51.54
C PRO A 543 -4.05 26.83 51.55
N LEU A 544 -3.60 26.35 50.38
CA LEU A 544 -2.76 25.16 50.30
C LEU A 544 -1.44 25.47 51.03
N ASP A 545 -1.04 24.60 51.94
CA ASP A 545 0.18 24.80 52.70
C ASP A 545 1.37 24.40 51.79
N GLN A 546 2.24 25.36 51.50
CA GLN A 546 3.58 25.27 50.86
C GLN A 546 3.74 25.67 49.39
N THR A 547 4.78 26.49 49.18
CA THR A 547 5.49 26.71 47.91
C THR A 547 6.26 25.45 47.53
N PHE A 548 5.78 24.82 46.48
CA PHE A 548 6.32 23.67 45.78
C PHE A 548 7.72 23.89 45.13
N THR A 549 8.62 22.90 45.18
CA THR A 549 9.99 22.94 44.58
C THR A 549 10.05 22.43 43.11
N PRO A 550 11.14 22.70 42.35
CA PRO A 550 11.16 22.75 40.87
C PRO A 550 11.14 21.43 40.06
N ALA A 551 10.95 20.24 40.65
CA ALA A 551 10.98 18.98 39.89
C ALA A 551 9.69 18.18 40.11
N SER A 552 8.80 18.09 39.11
CA SER A 552 7.52 17.39 39.25
C SER A 552 6.84 16.99 37.94
N THR A 553 6.60 15.70 37.75
CA THR A 553 5.66 15.21 36.71
C THR A 553 4.69 14.14 37.23
N SER A 554 4.60 13.85 38.55
CA SER A 554 3.80 12.71 39.05
C SER A 554 3.14 12.92 40.41
N GLN A 555 2.50 14.07 40.65
CA GLN A 555 1.79 14.32 41.92
C GLN A 555 0.37 13.73 41.98
N MET A 556 -0.36 13.72 40.86
CA MET A 556 -1.63 13.02 40.78
C MET A 556 -1.56 12.05 39.60
N LEU A 557 -1.76 10.77 39.86
CA LEU A 557 -1.80 9.73 38.85
C LEU A 557 -3.13 9.00 38.93
N ALA A 558 -3.60 8.48 37.81
CA ALA A 558 -4.74 7.57 37.78
C ALA A 558 -4.48 6.35 36.90
N PRO A 559 -3.53 5.46 37.28
CA PRO A 559 -3.34 4.20 36.58
C PRO A 559 -4.64 3.39 36.55
N VAL A 560 -4.97 2.88 35.36
CA VAL A 560 -6.05 1.92 35.16
C VAL A 560 -5.50 0.53 35.46
N LEU A 561 -6.12 -0.18 36.40
CA LEU A 561 -5.72 -1.53 36.82
C LEU A 561 -6.50 -2.63 36.12
N GLN A 562 -7.78 -2.37 35.79
CA GLN A 562 -8.64 -3.28 35.04
C GLN A 562 -9.52 -2.49 34.08
N GLY A 563 -9.51 -2.86 32.80
CA GLY A 563 -10.19 -2.12 31.75
C GLY A 563 -9.28 -1.13 31.00
N GLY A 564 -9.82 -0.42 30.01
CA GLY A 564 -9.04 0.44 29.12
C GLY A 564 -8.13 -0.38 28.19
N GLY A 565 -6.85 -0.01 28.15
CA GLY A 565 -5.83 -0.56 27.26
C GLY A 565 -5.42 0.46 26.20
N ALA A 566 -4.78 -0.02 25.14
CA ALA A 566 -4.37 0.81 24.02
C ALA A 566 -4.71 0.13 22.69
N PHE A 567 -4.79 0.93 21.63
CA PHE A 567 -4.89 0.46 20.25
C PHE A 567 -3.83 1.17 19.40
N THR A 568 -3.54 0.67 18.21
CA THR A 568 -2.72 1.39 17.23
C THR A 568 -3.52 1.70 16.00
N VAL A 569 -3.14 2.78 15.29
CA VAL A 569 -3.67 3.10 13.98
C VAL A 569 -2.54 2.98 12.98
N ARG A 570 -2.84 2.43 11.81
CA ARG A 570 -1.90 2.29 10.70
C ARG A 570 -2.46 2.93 9.44
N PHE A 571 -1.61 3.66 8.74
CA PHE A 571 -1.94 4.35 7.50
C PHE A 571 -0.73 4.32 6.55
N ARG A 572 -0.92 3.82 5.32
CA ARG A 572 0.13 3.69 4.30
C ARG A 572 1.41 2.99 4.82
N GLY A 573 1.23 1.90 5.56
CA GLY A 573 2.33 1.10 6.11
C GLY A 573 2.99 1.66 7.39
N ALA A 574 2.69 2.89 7.79
CA ALA A 574 3.19 3.47 9.04
C ALA A 574 2.19 3.27 10.20
N THR A 575 2.66 2.80 11.35
CA THR A 575 1.83 2.50 12.53
C THR A 575 2.14 3.47 13.66
N THR A 576 1.11 4.00 14.32
CA THR A 576 1.29 4.88 15.47
C THR A 576 1.92 4.12 16.63
N ARG A 577 2.51 4.86 17.58
CA ARG A 577 2.70 4.32 18.93
C ARG A 577 1.33 3.96 19.55
N PRO A 578 1.30 3.10 20.60
CA PRO A 578 0.05 2.75 21.27
C PRO A 578 -0.72 4.01 21.69
N ILE A 579 -1.95 4.13 21.19
CA ILE A 579 -2.92 5.15 21.55
C ILE A 579 -3.69 4.62 22.75
N GLU A 580 -3.40 5.20 23.91
CA GLU A 580 -4.11 4.87 25.14
C GLU A 580 -5.61 5.16 25.01
N ALA A 581 -6.46 4.30 25.56
CA ALA A 581 -7.91 4.45 25.49
C ALA A 581 -8.41 5.81 26.03
N GLN A 582 -7.74 6.38 27.02
CA GLN A 582 -8.05 7.68 27.62
C GLN A 582 -7.53 8.89 26.82
N SER A 583 -6.91 8.68 25.66
CA SER A 583 -6.26 9.74 24.88
C SER A 583 -7.23 10.86 24.52
N THR A 584 -6.82 12.11 24.70
CA THR A 584 -7.57 13.29 24.26
C THR A 584 -7.52 13.45 22.74
N THR A 585 -8.35 14.33 22.18
CA THR A 585 -8.32 14.70 20.76
C THR A 585 -6.93 15.20 20.32
N GLN A 586 -6.25 15.97 21.17
CA GLN A 586 -4.90 16.50 20.90
C GLN A 586 -3.84 15.40 20.93
N GLN A 587 -3.96 14.44 21.85
CA GLN A 587 -3.04 13.31 21.93
C GLN A 587 -3.21 12.39 20.71
N LEU A 588 -4.44 12.07 20.31
CA LEU A 588 -4.67 11.29 19.09
C LEU A 588 -4.18 12.04 17.85
N LYS A 589 -4.50 13.34 17.72
CA LYS A 589 -3.97 14.17 16.63
C LYS A 589 -2.44 14.17 16.59
N GLY A 590 -1.79 14.34 17.75
CA GLY A 590 -0.33 14.31 17.86
C GLY A 590 0.26 12.98 17.40
N LEU A 591 -0.30 11.85 17.86
CA LEU A 591 0.14 10.50 17.47
C LEU A 591 -0.09 10.20 15.99
N LEU A 592 -1.16 10.71 15.39
CA LEU A 592 -1.40 10.59 13.95
C LEU A 592 -0.40 11.44 13.14
N LEU A 593 -0.07 12.64 13.61
CA LEU A 593 0.93 13.52 12.98
C LEU A 593 2.38 13.03 13.16
N GLU A 594 2.63 12.03 14.02
CA GLU A 594 3.92 11.33 14.07
C GLU A 594 4.12 10.39 12.88
N LEU A 595 3.05 10.02 12.15
CA LEU A 595 3.15 9.20 10.95
C LEU A 595 3.68 10.03 9.78
N PRO A 596 4.79 9.63 9.12
CA PRO A 596 5.32 10.36 7.98
C PRO A 596 4.35 10.41 6.79
N THR A 597 3.39 9.49 6.75
CA THR A 597 2.37 9.38 5.72
C THR A 597 1.19 10.33 5.92
N ILE A 598 1.07 10.96 7.08
CA ILE A 598 0.04 11.97 7.39
C ILE A 598 0.68 13.36 7.38
N GLN A 599 0.30 14.17 6.39
CA GLN A 599 0.83 15.54 6.23
C GLN A 599 0.05 16.56 7.08
N GLY A 600 -1.18 16.23 7.47
CA GLY A 600 -2.03 17.13 8.25
C GLY A 600 -3.39 16.50 8.53
N VAL A 601 -3.82 16.58 9.79
CA VAL A 601 -5.08 15.99 10.26
C VAL A 601 -5.70 16.82 11.38
N ASP A 602 -7.02 16.83 11.44
CA ASP A 602 -7.82 17.31 12.56
C ASP A 602 -8.65 16.18 13.15
N VAL A 603 -8.85 16.21 14.47
CA VAL A 603 -9.56 15.17 15.21
C VAL A 603 -10.63 15.80 16.08
N SER A 604 -11.85 15.27 16.01
CA SER A 604 -12.95 15.65 16.91
C SER A 604 -13.64 14.41 17.47
N TYR A 605 -14.11 14.49 18.71
CA TYR A 605 -14.82 13.40 19.40
C TYR A 605 -16.28 13.77 19.64
N SER A 606 -17.16 12.77 19.62
CA SER A 606 -18.52 12.91 20.17
C SER A 606 -18.53 12.85 21.71
N GLY A 607 -17.54 12.16 22.30
CA GLY A 607 -17.28 12.04 23.73
C GLY A 607 -16.11 12.91 24.18
N SER A 608 -15.33 12.44 25.15
CA SER A 608 -14.25 13.19 25.79
C SER A 608 -12.87 12.52 25.77
N GLN A 609 -12.82 11.25 25.40
CA GLN A 609 -11.64 10.37 25.34
C GLN A 609 -11.74 9.48 24.10
N ALA A 610 -10.61 8.91 23.65
CA ALA A 610 -10.57 8.07 22.46
C ALA A 610 -11.55 6.90 22.55
N CYS A 611 -11.62 6.22 23.70
CA CYS A 611 -12.51 5.10 23.97
C CYS A 611 -13.35 5.34 25.23
N GLU A 612 -14.67 5.12 25.16
CA GLU A 612 -15.61 5.31 26.27
C GLU A 612 -16.70 4.23 26.25
N THR A 613 -17.53 4.16 27.30
CA THR A 613 -18.84 3.48 27.24
C THR A 613 -19.95 4.50 27.53
N PRO A 614 -20.95 4.67 26.65
CA PRO A 614 -21.06 4.12 25.30
C PRO A 614 -19.88 4.52 24.40
N ALA A 615 -19.66 3.78 23.31
CA ALA A 615 -18.51 3.96 22.43
C ALA A 615 -18.36 5.41 21.97
N ASN A 616 -17.13 5.95 22.07
CA ASN A 616 -16.83 7.25 21.51
C ASN A 616 -16.65 7.14 19.99
N LEU A 617 -17.10 8.16 19.25
CA LEU A 617 -16.87 8.29 17.82
C LEU A 617 -15.91 9.46 17.57
N ALA A 618 -14.75 9.15 17.01
CA ALA A 618 -13.80 10.11 16.51
C ALA A 618 -14.01 10.35 15.00
N ARG A 619 -13.99 11.63 14.61
CA ARG A 619 -13.90 12.05 13.20
C ARG A 619 -12.48 12.53 12.95
N ILE A 620 -11.82 11.89 12.00
CA ILE A 620 -10.44 12.15 11.59
C ILE A 620 -10.51 12.80 10.21
N THR A 621 -10.27 14.10 10.15
CA THR A 621 -10.33 14.90 8.92
C THR A 621 -8.92 15.12 8.40
N PHE A 622 -8.60 14.57 7.24
CA PHE A 622 -7.29 14.77 6.60
C PHE A 622 -7.26 16.15 5.94
N THR A 623 -6.42 17.04 6.46
CA THR A 623 -6.39 18.44 6.03
C THR A 623 -5.33 18.71 4.97
N GLN A 624 -4.37 17.80 4.80
CA GLN A 624 -3.25 17.94 3.85
C GLN A 624 -3.00 16.70 2.98
N ASN A 625 -3.60 15.55 3.30
CA ASN A 625 -3.65 14.43 2.36
C ASN A 625 -4.91 14.63 1.51
N PHE A 626 -4.73 14.85 0.20
CA PHE A 626 -5.83 15.12 -0.74
C PHE A 626 -6.20 13.88 -1.54
N GLY A 627 -7.38 13.93 -2.16
CA GLY A 627 -8.02 12.80 -2.83
C GLY A 627 -8.86 11.96 -1.88
N ASP A 628 -9.46 10.94 -2.47
CA ASP A 628 -10.07 9.81 -1.78
C ASP A 628 -8.94 8.94 -1.20
N LEU A 629 -8.94 8.73 0.12
CA LEU A 629 -7.84 8.08 0.83
C LEU A 629 -8.27 6.71 1.35
N SER A 630 -7.37 5.73 1.25
CA SER A 630 -7.57 4.39 1.84
C SER A 630 -7.97 4.48 3.31
N THR A 631 -8.86 3.60 3.76
CA THR A 631 -9.32 3.57 5.14
C THR A 631 -8.17 3.24 6.09
N ILE A 632 -8.01 4.01 7.18
CA ILE A 632 -7.06 3.68 8.24
C ILE A 632 -7.35 2.31 8.85
N VAL A 633 -6.32 1.61 9.29
CA VAL A 633 -6.48 0.31 9.96
C VAL A 633 -6.23 0.48 11.45
N ALA A 634 -7.15 0.02 12.30
CA ALA A 634 -6.97 0.02 13.75
C ALA A 634 -6.74 -1.39 14.29
N ASP A 635 -5.74 -1.55 15.18
CA ASP A 635 -5.48 -2.80 15.90
C ASP A 635 -5.77 -2.63 17.40
N GLY A 636 -6.82 -3.31 17.87
CA GLY A 636 -7.26 -3.33 19.26
C GLY A 636 -6.70 -4.50 20.10
N SER A 637 -5.69 -5.22 19.63
CA SER A 637 -5.13 -6.41 20.31
C SER A 637 -4.61 -6.14 21.72
N MET A 638 -4.24 -4.90 22.04
CA MET A 638 -3.79 -4.44 23.36
C MET A 638 -4.92 -3.86 24.22
N MET A 639 -6.17 -3.94 23.77
CA MET A 639 -7.33 -3.48 24.53
C MET A 639 -7.82 -4.54 25.53
N SER A 640 -8.45 -4.08 26.60
CA SER A 640 -9.05 -4.98 27.60
C SER A 640 -10.24 -5.76 27.04
N ALA A 641 -10.46 -6.98 27.53
CA ALA A 641 -11.59 -7.81 27.14
C ALA A 641 -12.94 -7.06 27.21
N GLY A 642 -13.76 -7.18 26.15
CA GLY A 642 -15.02 -6.46 26.00
C GLY A 642 -14.88 -5.05 25.42
N SER A 643 -13.66 -4.60 25.09
CA SER A 643 -13.41 -3.38 24.32
C SER A 643 -13.38 -3.69 22.82
N THR A 644 -13.74 -2.71 21.99
CA THR A 644 -13.68 -2.82 20.54
C THR A 644 -13.21 -1.51 19.93
N VAL A 645 -12.49 -1.59 18.81
CA VAL A 645 -12.18 -0.45 17.94
C VAL A 645 -12.62 -0.82 16.53
N ALA A 646 -13.30 0.12 15.87
CA ALA A 646 -13.80 -0.01 14.52
C ALA A 646 -13.52 1.28 13.75
N VAL A 647 -13.33 1.16 12.45
CA VAL A 647 -12.97 2.26 11.54
C VAL A 647 -13.86 2.22 10.30
N ALA A 648 -14.11 3.36 9.69
CA ALA A 648 -14.87 3.48 8.45
C ALA A 648 -14.33 4.64 7.58
N GLY A 649 -14.11 4.36 6.29
CA GLY A 649 -13.81 5.28 5.19
C GLY A 649 -14.63 4.88 3.95
N ASP A 650 -14.34 5.44 2.77
CA ASP A 650 -15.00 5.09 1.49
C ASP A 650 -16.55 5.13 1.58
N GLY A 651 -17.08 6.24 2.10
CA GLY A 651 -18.51 6.45 2.30
C GLY A 651 -19.21 5.49 3.28
N ALA A 652 -18.49 4.64 4.02
CA ALA A 652 -19.06 3.74 5.01
C ALA A 652 -19.56 4.47 6.28
N ALA A 653 -20.53 3.86 6.98
CA ALA A 653 -21.17 4.46 8.13
C ALA A 653 -20.85 3.73 9.45
N ILE A 654 -20.70 4.49 10.53
CA ILE A 654 -20.76 3.98 11.90
C ILE A 654 -21.96 4.63 12.62
N GLY A 655 -22.99 3.82 12.87
CA GLY A 655 -24.27 4.33 13.35
C GLY A 655 -24.91 5.24 12.29
N ASP A 656 -25.36 6.43 12.69
CA ASP A 656 -25.99 7.42 11.80
C ASP A 656 -24.98 8.41 11.17
N VAL A 657 -23.68 8.18 11.35
CA VAL A 657 -22.60 9.04 10.82
C VAL A 657 -21.89 8.32 9.69
N VAL A 658 -21.78 8.99 8.55
CA VAL A 658 -21.13 8.51 7.33
C VAL A 658 -19.76 9.18 7.20
N SER A 659 -18.73 8.44 6.78
CA SER A 659 -17.46 9.02 6.36
C SER A 659 -17.66 9.94 5.14
N VAL A 660 -16.67 10.76 4.82
CA VAL A 660 -16.74 11.67 3.68
C VAL A 660 -15.52 11.45 2.81
N ASP A 661 -15.75 11.04 1.57
CA ASP A 661 -14.66 10.85 0.62
C ASP A 661 -14.11 12.21 0.19
N GLY A 662 -12.79 12.34 0.22
CA GLY A 662 -12.09 13.56 -0.15
C GLY A 662 -12.25 13.86 -1.64
N THR A 663 -12.70 15.07 -1.97
CA THR A 663 -12.86 15.51 -3.36
C THR A 663 -11.82 16.53 -3.79
N LYS A 664 -10.90 16.90 -2.88
CA LYS A 664 -9.74 17.73 -3.23
C LYS A 664 -8.86 16.95 -4.20
N GLU A 665 -8.42 17.61 -5.26
CA GLU A 665 -7.58 16.95 -6.25
C GLU A 665 -6.18 16.74 -5.67
N SER A 666 -5.51 15.69 -6.12
CA SER A 666 -4.14 15.36 -5.70
C SER A 666 -3.31 15.17 -6.96
N GLU A 667 -3.14 16.27 -7.69
CA GLU A 667 -2.60 16.25 -9.04
C GLU A 667 -1.17 16.77 -9.04
N VAL A 668 -0.31 16.20 -9.89
CA VAL A 668 1.08 16.64 -10.02
C VAL A 668 1.11 18.13 -10.33
N CYS A 669 1.78 18.88 -9.46
CA CYS A 669 1.89 20.34 -9.55
C CYS A 669 0.53 21.06 -9.64
N SER A 670 -0.52 20.50 -9.03
CA SER A 670 -1.88 21.05 -8.99
C SER A 670 -2.46 21.37 -10.37
N ASN A 671 -1.97 20.71 -11.42
CA ASN A 671 -2.22 21.07 -12.83
C ASN A 671 -1.92 22.55 -13.16
N ARG A 672 -1.03 23.19 -12.40
CA ARG A 672 -0.64 24.61 -12.51
C ARG A 672 0.87 24.82 -12.56
N GLY A 673 1.62 23.76 -12.78
CA GLY A 673 3.04 23.79 -13.13
C GLY A 673 3.42 22.56 -13.94
N TYR A 674 4.66 22.55 -14.41
CA TYR A 674 5.26 21.34 -14.95
C TYR A 674 6.18 20.71 -13.90
N CYS A 675 6.23 19.38 -13.91
CA CYS A 675 7.11 18.60 -13.05
C CYS A 675 8.48 18.44 -13.71
N ASP A 676 9.55 18.78 -12.99
CA ASP A 676 10.92 18.41 -13.35
C ASP A 676 11.31 17.13 -12.59
N ASP A 677 10.78 16.00 -13.07
CA ASP A 677 10.97 14.65 -12.52
C ASP A 677 12.38 14.10 -12.81
N VAL A 678 13.01 14.53 -13.91
CA VAL A 678 14.34 14.05 -14.30
C VAL A 678 15.46 14.60 -13.41
N THR A 679 15.40 15.87 -13.00
CA THR A 679 16.56 16.51 -12.32
C THR A 679 16.35 16.75 -10.83
N ILE A 680 15.21 17.31 -10.40
CA ILE A 680 15.06 17.83 -9.03
C ILE A 680 13.79 17.39 -8.29
N GLY A 681 12.78 16.80 -8.94
CA GLY A 681 11.53 16.38 -8.30
C GLY A 681 10.72 17.57 -7.78
N ARG A 682 10.64 18.67 -8.53
CA ARG A 682 9.96 19.90 -8.09
C ARG A 682 9.07 20.46 -9.18
N CYS A 683 7.99 21.09 -8.74
CA CYS A 683 7.09 21.81 -9.62
C CYS A 683 7.66 23.17 -10.00
N ILE A 684 7.55 23.49 -11.28
CA ILE A 684 7.84 24.80 -11.82
C ILE A 684 6.52 25.42 -12.26
N CYS A 685 6.07 26.41 -11.48
CA CYS A 685 4.74 26.95 -11.62
C CYS A 685 4.56 27.77 -12.89
N HIS A 686 3.42 27.58 -13.54
CA HIS A 686 3.01 28.43 -14.64
C HIS A 686 2.80 29.86 -14.17
N THR A 687 2.93 30.78 -15.12
CA THR A 687 2.78 32.21 -14.85
C THR A 687 1.44 32.52 -14.20
N GLY A 688 1.47 33.14 -13.01
CA GLY A 688 0.29 33.53 -12.24
C GLY A 688 -0.09 32.56 -11.12
N TYR A 689 0.65 31.47 -10.96
CA TYR A 689 0.52 30.52 -9.86
C TYR A 689 1.80 30.48 -9.00
N THR A 690 1.66 29.99 -7.78
CA THR A 690 2.73 29.83 -6.79
C THR A 690 2.37 28.67 -5.87
N ASN A 691 3.31 28.25 -5.03
CA ASN A 691 3.09 27.17 -4.07
C ASN A 691 1.97 27.51 -3.07
N SER A 692 1.21 26.49 -2.68
CA SER A 692 0.08 26.61 -1.78
C SER A 692 0.40 26.23 -0.32
N ASP A 693 -0.50 26.62 0.57
CA ASP A 693 -0.62 26.11 1.95
C ASP A 693 -1.56 24.88 2.05
N GLY A 694 -2.05 24.36 0.92
CA GLY A 694 -3.05 23.29 0.83
C GLY A 694 -4.51 23.71 0.97
N ASN A 695 -4.79 25.00 1.15
CA ASN A 695 -6.14 25.55 1.25
C ASN A 695 -6.43 26.61 0.17
N GLY A 696 -5.73 26.51 -0.96
CA GLY A 696 -5.83 27.45 -2.08
C GLY A 696 -5.23 28.84 -1.79
N GLN A 697 -4.53 29.02 -0.66
CA GLN A 697 -3.83 30.26 -0.33
C GLN A 697 -2.33 30.13 -0.61
N ILE A 698 -1.67 31.27 -0.76
CA ILE A 698 -0.21 31.31 -0.97
C ILE A 698 0.50 30.69 0.24
N GLY A 699 1.40 29.75 -0.03
CA GLY A 699 2.19 29.07 0.99
C GLY A 699 2.96 30.03 1.91
N THR A 700 3.09 29.65 3.17
CA THR A 700 3.82 30.36 4.22
C THR A 700 5.16 29.68 4.51
N LEU A 701 5.97 30.21 5.42
CA LEU A 701 7.19 29.51 5.87
C LEU A 701 6.88 28.18 6.58
N ASP A 702 5.74 28.14 7.28
CA ASP A 702 5.33 26.98 8.08
C ASP A 702 4.56 25.94 7.25
N PHE A 703 3.91 26.37 6.16
CA PHE A 703 3.10 25.52 5.29
C PHE A 703 3.32 25.89 3.81
N ASN A 704 4.18 25.13 3.13
CA ASN A 704 4.49 25.30 1.70
C ASN A 704 4.62 23.94 1.04
N ARG A 705 3.67 23.60 0.18
CA ARG A 705 3.63 22.30 -0.49
C ARG A 705 4.52 22.17 -1.71
N GLY A 706 5.01 23.28 -2.27
CA GLY A 706 5.81 23.21 -3.50
C GLY A 706 5.00 22.78 -4.74
N ASP A 707 3.67 22.90 -4.71
CA ASP A 707 2.72 22.23 -5.59
C ASP A 707 2.07 23.13 -6.65
N CYS A 708 2.40 24.42 -6.70
CA CYS A 708 1.74 25.41 -7.57
C CYS A 708 0.22 25.58 -7.34
N GLY A 709 -0.30 25.17 -6.18
CA GLY A 709 -1.73 25.15 -5.88
C GLY A 709 -2.34 26.47 -5.42
N ALA A 710 -1.72 27.63 -5.69
CA ALA A 710 -2.24 28.93 -5.27
C ALA A 710 -2.08 30.03 -6.35
N PRO A 711 -3.06 30.93 -6.52
CA PRO A 711 -2.95 32.03 -7.48
C PRO A 711 -2.08 33.16 -6.89
N SER A 712 -0.98 33.51 -7.56
CA SER A 712 -0.14 34.66 -7.17
C SER A 712 -0.68 36.00 -7.68
N ARG A 713 -1.60 35.96 -8.64
CA ARG A 713 -2.35 37.09 -9.20
C ARG A 713 -3.64 36.57 -9.85
N ILE A 714 -4.54 37.47 -10.24
CA ILE A 714 -5.77 37.10 -10.96
C ILE A 714 -5.40 36.37 -12.26
N PRO A 715 -5.82 35.09 -12.44
CA PRO A 715 -5.59 34.38 -13.69
C PRO A 715 -6.36 35.04 -14.84
N VAL A 716 -5.66 35.35 -15.93
CA VAL A 716 -6.20 36.03 -17.12
C VAL A 716 -6.31 35.15 -18.36
N GLY A 717 -5.90 33.88 -18.26
CA GLY A 717 -5.89 32.93 -19.37
C GLY A 717 -5.30 31.58 -18.96
N CYS A 718 -5.41 30.60 -19.86
CA CYS A 718 -4.76 29.30 -19.70
C CYS A 718 -3.22 29.41 -19.80
N PRO A 719 -2.48 28.47 -19.18
CA PRO A 719 -1.02 28.47 -19.21
C PRO A 719 -0.45 28.21 -20.62
N GLY A 720 0.84 28.52 -20.79
CA GLY A 720 1.62 28.44 -22.03
C GLY A 720 1.85 29.80 -22.71
N ASP A 721 2.95 29.94 -23.47
CA ASP A 721 3.25 31.14 -24.28
C ASP A 721 2.14 31.42 -25.32
N LEU A 722 1.63 30.34 -25.91
CA LEU A 722 0.32 30.28 -26.53
C LEU A 722 -0.59 29.48 -25.58
N ALA A 723 -1.87 29.85 -25.47
CA ALA A 723 -2.80 29.14 -24.60
C ALA A 723 -2.78 27.62 -24.88
N CYS A 724 -2.55 26.82 -23.83
CA CYS A 724 -2.40 25.37 -23.89
C CYS A 724 -1.31 24.90 -24.86
N SER A 725 -0.22 25.68 -24.95
CA SER A 725 0.93 25.46 -25.83
C SER A 725 0.59 25.25 -27.31
N GLY A 726 -0.63 25.65 -27.74
CA GLY A 726 -1.15 25.33 -29.07
C GLY A 726 -1.52 23.86 -29.29
N HIS A 727 -1.49 23.02 -28.26
CA HIS A 727 -1.75 21.58 -28.29
C HIS A 727 -3.00 21.19 -27.51
N GLY A 728 -3.87 22.16 -27.21
CA GLY A 728 -5.11 21.92 -26.49
C GLY A 728 -6.13 23.03 -26.67
N THR A 729 -7.27 22.86 -26.01
CA THR A 729 -8.31 23.88 -25.94
C THR A 729 -8.40 24.44 -24.53
N CYS A 730 -8.50 25.77 -24.44
CA CYS A 730 -8.54 26.49 -23.18
C CYS A 730 -9.98 26.66 -22.68
N SER A 731 -10.27 26.16 -21.48
CA SER A 731 -11.49 26.54 -20.76
C SER A 731 -11.38 28.01 -20.34
N LYS A 732 -12.49 28.75 -20.41
CA LYS A 732 -12.52 30.17 -20.01
C LYS A 732 -12.64 30.29 -18.48
N SER A 733 -12.82 31.52 -18.00
CA SER A 733 -13.18 31.78 -16.61
C SER A 733 -14.36 30.90 -16.16
N PRO A 734 -14.32 30.36 -14.92
CA PRO A 734 -13.31 30.61 -13.89
C PRO A 734 -12.11 29.64 -13.88
N SER A 735 -12.14 28.54 -14.62
CA SER A 735 -11.21 27.40 -14.44
C SER A 735 -9.86 27.54 -15.14
N TYR A 736 -9.80 28.16 -16.33
CA TYR A 736 -8.55 28.32 -17.12
C TYR A 736 -7.70 27.04 -17.28
N ARG A 737 -8.35 25.87 -17.32
CA ARG A 737 -7.75 24.55 -17.58
C ARG A 737 -7.61 24.28 -19.07
N CYS A 738 -6.55 23.56 -19.42
CA CYS A 738 -6.32 23.07 -20.77
C CYS A 738 -6.83 21.64 -20.93
N ALA A 739 -7.62 21.42 -21.98
CA ALA A 739 -7.96 20.08 -22.45
C ALA A 739 -7.03 19.72 -23.62
N CYS A 740 -6.10 18.81 -23.39
CA CYS A 740 -5.04 18.48 -24.34
C CYS A 740 -5.51 17.64 -25.52
N ALA A 741 -4.93 17.89 -26.69
CA ALA A 741 -5.11 17.07 -27.87
C ALA A 741 -4.43 15.71 -27.68
N LYS A 742 -4.89 14.70 -28.44
CA LYS A 742 -4.31 13.34 -28.41
C LYS A 742 -2.79 13.38 -28.59
N GLY A 743 -2.06 12.69 -27.71
CA GLY A 743 -0.59 12.65 -27.72
C GLY A 743 0.07 13.74 -26.86
N TRP A 744 -0.70 14.58 -26.17
CA TRP A 744 -0.21 15.63 -25.28
C TRP A 744 -0.88 15.56 -23.90
N THR A 745 -0.14 15.94 -22.88
CA THR A 745 -0.55 15.96 -21.47
C THR A 745 0.12 17.12 -20.72
N GLY A 746 -0.11 17.22 -19.41
CA GLY A 746 0.36 18.29 -18.54
C GLY A 746 -0.59 19.48 -18.49
N GLY A 747 -0.41 20.37 -17.50
CA GLY A 747 -1.33 21.48 -17.23
C GLY A 747 -1.48 22.50 -18.37
N ASP A 748 -0.49 22.58 -19.26
CA ASP A 748 -0.47 23.46 -20.44
C ASP A 748 -0.32 22.70 -21.77
N CYS A 749 -0.48 21.37 -21.77
CA CYS A 749 -0.35 20.50 -22.94
C CYS A 749 1.02 20.56 -23.65
N SER A 750 2.10 20.89 -22.92
CA SER A 750 3.47 20.92 -23.46
C SER A 750 4.18 19.55 -23.42
N VAL A 751 3.66 18.58 -22.67
CA VAL A 751 4.30 17.27 -22.46
C VAL A 751 3.76 16.24 -23.44
N ARG A 752 4.63 15.48 -24.10
CA ARG A 752 4.22 14.40 -25.00
C ARG A 752 3.83 13.14 -24.22
N VAL A 753 2.80 12.47 -24.73
CA VAL A 753 2.35 11.16 -24.27
C VAL A 753 2.93 10.10 -25.21
N CYS A 754 3.64 9.12 -24.66
CA CYS A 754 4.14 7.97 -25.39
C CYS A 754 3.04 6.91 -25.62
N PRO A 755 3.24 5.96 -26.54
CA PRO A 755 2.29 4.88 -26.79
C PRO A 755 1.99 4.03 -25.54
N PHE A 756 0.75 3.56 -25.43
CA PHE A 756 0.29 2.69 -24.34
C PHE A 756 0.07 1.27 -24.84
N GLY A 757 0.67 0.30 -24.16
CA GLY A 757 0.42 -1.13 -24.32
C GLY A 757 -0.08 -1.73 -23.01
N TYR A 758 -0.42 -3.01 -23.01
CA TYR A 758 -0.68 -3.71 -21.75
C TYR A 758 0.59 -3.75 -20.91
N SER A 759 0.49 -3.53 -19.60
CA SER A 759 1.63 -3.56 -18.70
C SER A 759 2.26 -4.96 -18.65
N TRP A 760 3.59 -5.01 -18.61
CA TRP A 760 4.31 -6.23 -18.23
C TRP A 760 4.34 -6.37 -16.71
N PHE A 761 4.52 -5.29 -15.97
CA PHE A 761 4.67 -5.33 -14.52
C PHE A 761 3.75 -4.29 -13.87
N SER A 762 2.53 -4.71 -13.54
CA SER A 762 1.53 -3.89 -12.84
C SER A 762 1.02 -4.63 -11.62
N TYR A 763 0.58 -3.89 -10.60
CA TYR A 763 -0.09 -4.51 -9.46
C TYR A 763 -1.32 -5.31 -9.92
N PRO A 764 -1.54 -6.55 -9.43
CA PRO A 764 -2.68 -7.37 -9.83
C PRO A 764 -4.02 -6.67 -9.55
N SER A 765 -5.02 -6.91 -10.39
CA SER A 765 -6.37 -6.39 -10.18
C SER A 765 -7.27 -7.33 -9.37
N ASP A 766 -6.88 -8.60 -9.27
CA ASP A 766 -7.53 -9.63 -8.46
C ASP A 766 -6.52 -10.77 -8.20
N ASP A 767 -6.91 -11.76 -7.38
CA ASP A 767 -6.11 -12.96 -7.12
C ASP A 767 -5.78 -13.66 -8.44
N ASN A 768 -4.48 -13.79 -8.74
CA ASN A 768 -3.96 -14.40 -9.96
C ASN A 768 -4.44 -13.71 -11.27
N VAL A 769 -4.79 -12.42 -11.21
CA VAL A 769 -5.18 -11.62 -12.39
C VAL A 769 -4.31 -10.37 -12.52
N ALA A 770 -3.43 -10.36 -13.52
CA ALA A 770 -2.56 -9.23 -13.84
C ALA A 770 -2.47 -8.97 -15.36
N HIS A 771 -1.67 -7.97 -15.77
CA HIS A 771 -1.40 -7.62 -17.17
C HIS A 771 -2.62 -7.13 -17.99
N GLN A 772 -3.68 -6.69 -17.31
CA GLN A 772 -4.89 -6.15 -17.95
C GLN A 772 -4.89 -4.61 -18.04
N VAL A 773 -4.02 -3.95 -17.27
CA VAL A 773 -3.89 -2.49 -17.26
C VAL A 773 -3.05 -2.04 -18.45
N ARG A 774 -3.43 -0.92 -19.08
CA ARG A 774 -2.62 -0.27 -20.11
C ARG A 774 -1.78 0.83 -19.49
N SER A 775 -0.47 0.74 -19.70
CA SER A 775 0.50 1.69 -19.17
C SER A 775 1.31 2.31 -20.30
N GLU A 776 1.79 3.53 -20.06
CA GLU A 776 2.72 4.20 -20.97
C GLU A 776 3.98 3.34 -21.11
N CYS A 777 4.37 3.03 -22.35
CA CYS A 777 5.49 2.14 -22.62
C CYS A 777 5.41 0.76 -21.93
N SER A 778 4.20 0.27 -21.64
CA SER A 778 3.94 -1.06 -21.07
C SER A 778 4.69 -1.35 -19.76
N ASP A 779 5.11 -0.32 -19.02
CA ASP A 779 6.00 -0.42 -17.85
C ASP A 779 7.34 -1.14 -18.14
N ALA A 780 7.75 -1.14 -19.42
CA ALA A 780 8.90 -1.88 -19.95
C ALA A 780 9.89 -0.98 -20.71
N GLY A 781 9.68 0.33 -20.66
CA GLY A 781 10.56 1.32 -21.26
C GLY A 781 10.29 2.72 -20.74
N GLU A 782 11.24 3.62 -20.95
CA GLU A 782 11.10 5.03 -20.57
C GLU A 782 10.51 5.84 -21.72
N CYS A 783 9.63 6.78 -21.40
CA CYS A 783 9.06 7.69 -22.40
C CYS A 783 10.02 8.84 -22.69
N ASP A 784 10.52 8.95 -23.93
CA ASP A 784 11.22 10.15 -24.38
C ASP A 784 10.21 11.26 -24.67
N ARG A 785 10.03 12.16 -23.70
CA ARG A 785 9.08 13.27 -23.78
C ARG A 785 9.39 14.25 -24.93
N SER A 786 10.59 14.26 -25.49
CA SER A 786 10.96 15.18 -26.58
C SER A 786 10.29 14.82 -27.92
N ASN A 787 10.12 13.52 -28.19
CA ASN A 787 9.57 12.99 -29.43
C ASN A 787 8.32 12.11 -29.22
N GLY A 788 7.99 11.75 -27.97
CA GLY A 788 6.83 10.94 -27.61
C GLY A 788 6.99 9.46 -27.99
N GLN A 789 8.22 8.95 -28.00
CA GLN A 789 8.51 7.54 -28.31
C GLN A 789 9.02 6.80 -27.08
N CYS A 790 8.66 5.52 -26.97
CA CYS A 790 9.14 4.64 -25.92
C CYS A 790 10.56 4.14 -26.23
N LYS A 791 11.46 4.31 -25.27
CA LYS A 791 12.77 3.67 -25.28
C LYS A 791 12.67 2.34 -24.53
N CYS A 792 12.42 1.28 -25.27
CA CYS A 792 12.28 -0.07 -24.71
C CYS A 792 13.63 -0.60 -24.23
N GLN A 793 13.65 -1.17 -23.03
CA GLN A 793 14.80 -1.90 -22.53
C GLN A 793 14.67 -3.37 -22.90
N ALA A 794 15.80 -4.04 -23.15
CA ALA A 794 15.80 -5.46 -23.43
C ALA A 794 15.17 -6.24 -22.25
N PRO A 795 14.33 -7.26 -22.51
CA PRO A 795 14.09 -7.89 -23.80
C PRO A 795 12.89 -7.30 -24.57
N PHE A 796 12.36 -6.16 -24.16
CA PHE A 796 11.11 -5.60 -24.70
C PHE A 796 11.33 -4.77 -25.97
N THR A 797 10.30 -4.74 -26.82
CA THR A 797 10.27 -4.05 -28.11
C THR A 797 8.82 -3.78 -28.54
N GLY A 798 8.64 -3.20 -29.72
CA GLY A 798 7.36 -2.64 -30.14
C GLY A 798 7.28 -1.14 -29.86
N SER A 799 6.24 -0.49 -30.38
CA SER A 799 6.11 0.97 -30.29
C SER A 799 5.81 1.47 -28.87
N ALA A 800 5.26 0.60 -28.04
CA ALA A 800 4.93 0.80 -26.65
C ALA A 800 5.69 -0.18 -25.73
N CYS A 801 6.73 -0.86 -26.22
CA CYS A 801 7.43 -1.92 -25.48
C CYS A 801 6.52 -3.10 -25.09
N GLU A 802 5.46 -3.33 -25.85
CA GLU A 802 4.38 -4.27 -25.59
C GLU A 802 4.70 -5.72 -26.01
N LEU A 803 5.80 -5.91 -26.74
CA LEU A 803 6.26 -7.20 -27.25
C LEU A 803 7.59 -7.59 -26.61
N MET A 804 7.79 -8.89 -26.40
CA MET A 804 9.11 -9.45 -26.13
C MET A 804 9.84 -9.69 -27.45
N ALA A 805 11.12 -9.36 -27.51
CA ALA A 805 11.98 -9.64 -28.64
C ALA A 805 12.29 -11.14 -28.75
N CYS A 806 12.40 -11.62 -29.99
CA CYS A 806 13.05 -12.89 -30.26
C CYS A 806 14.54 -12.81 -29.91
N GLY A 807 15.18 -13.97 -29.72
CA GLY A 807 16.62 -14.03 -29.55
C GLY A 807 17.39 -13.57 -30.81
N GLY A 808 18.68 -13.33 -30.64
CA GLY A 808 19.60 -12.87 -31.69
C GLY A 808 20.39 -11.65 -31.25
N THR A 809 21.65 -11.53 -31.68
CA THR A 809 22.54 -10.44 -31.27
C THR A 809 22.36 -9.16 -32.10
N ASP A 810 22.23 -9.30 -33.43
CA ASP A 810 22.08 -8.16 -34.36
C ASP A 810 20.79 -8.21 -35.19
N ILE A 811 20.28 -9.41 -35.45
CA ILE A 811 19.11 -9.68 -36.27
C ILE A 811 18.27 -10.73 -35.53
N GLU A 812 16.94 -10.56 -35.50
CA GLU A 812 16.05 -11.54 -34.91
C GLU A 812 16.30 -12.94 -35.49
N CYS A 813 16.38 -13.93 -34.60
CA CYS A 813 16.66 -15.34 -34.93
C CYS A 813 17.96 -15.55 -35.71
N ASN A 814 18.94 -14.64 -35.55
CA ASN A 814 20.23 -14.62 -36.27
C ASN A 814 20.08 -14.72 -37.81
N GLY A 815 18.91 -14.36 -38.35
CA GLY A 815 18.58 -14.53 -39.76
C GLY A 815 18.34 -15.97 -40.23
N ASN A 816 18.32 -16.96 -39.33
CA ASN A 816 18.10 -18.39 -39.62
C ASN A 816 16.77 -18.89 -39.03
N GLY A 817 15.76 -18.02 -39.03
CA GLY A 817 14.45 -18.37 -38.50
C GLY A 817 13.45 -17.22 -38.60
N ARG A 818 12.23 -17.51 -38.14
CA ARG A 818 11.11 -16.57 -38.11
C ARG A 818 10.76 -16.23 -36.67
N CYS A 819 10.67 -14.94 -36.36
CA CYS A 819 10.20 -14.46 -35.07
C CYS A 819 8.66 -14.48 -35.05
N LEU A 820 8.06 -15.29 -34.17
CA LEU A 820 6.62 -15.50 -34.08
C LEU A 820 6.14 -15.34 -32.64
N THR A 821 4.91 -14.89 -32.45
CA THR A 821 4.25 -14.92 -31.13
C THR A 821 3.97 -16.37 -30.72
N LEU A 822 3.75 -16.64 -29.42
CA LEU A 822 3.37 -17.99 -28.98
C LEU A 822 2.05 -18.45 -29.62
N TYR A 823 1.10 -17.53 -29.80
CA TYR A 823 -0.16 -17.75 -30.52
C TYR A 823 0.10 -18.24 -31.95
N ASP A 824 0.98 -17.56 -32.69
CA ASP A 824 1.28 -17.90 -34.09
C ASP A 824 2.18 -19.14 -34.22
N LEU A 825 2.97 -19.46 -33.19
CA LEU A 825 3.87 -20.60 -33.19
C LEU A 825 3.15 -21.92 -32.87
N ALA A 826 2.21 -21.92 -31.92
CA ALA A 826 1.52 -23.12 -31.44
C ALA A 826 1.00 -24.05 -32.56
N PRO A 827 0.30 -23.55 -33.60
CA PRO A 827 -0.28 -24.42 -34.63
C PRO A 827 0.77 -25.09 -35.52
N ILE A 828 2.00 -24.55 -35.56
CA ILE A 828 3.08 -25.02 -36.43
C ILE A 828 4.26 -25.63 -35.67
N THR A 829 4.17 -25.75 -34.34
CA THR A 829 5.15 -26.44 -33.52
C THR A 829 5.28 -27.91 -33.95
N ARG A 830 6.52 -28.37 -34.11
CA ARG A 830 6.84 -29.74 -34.53
C ARG A 830 7.48 -30.51 -33.39
N ILE A 831 7.02 -31.73 -33.16
CA ILE A 831 7.68 -32.69 -32.25
C ILE A 831 8.06 -33.91 -33.08
N ASN A 832 9.35 -34.28 -33.06
CA ASN A 832 9.90 -35.37 -33.87
C ASN A 832 9.58 -35.20 -35.37
N GLY A 833 9.61 -33.95 -35.86
CA GLY A 833 9.33 -33.58 -37.26
C GLY A 833 7.86 -33.58 -37.66
N VAL A 834 6.91 -33.83 -36.75
CA VAL A 834 5.46 -33.81 -37.04
C VAL A 834 4.82 -32.58 -36.42
N THR A 835 4.06 -31.83 -37.22
CA THR A 835 3.28 -30.69 -36.76
C THR A 835 2.16 -31.15 -35.83
N ARG A 836 2.08 -30.57 -34.64
CA ARG A 836 1.11 -30.98 -33.61
C ARG A 836 -0.23 -30.25 -33.67
N GLY A 837 -0.26 -29.06 -34.26
CA GLY A 837 -1.50 -28.25 -34.33
C GLY A 837 -1.99 -27.81 -32.96
N PHE A 838 -1.08 -27.49 -32.03
CA PHE A 838 -1.45 -26.97 -30.72
C PHE A 838 -2.07 -25.59 -30.84
N THR A 839 -2.75 -25.18 -29.78
CA THR A 839 -3.33 -23.84 -29.62
C THR A 839 -2.78 -23.21 -28.36
N TYR A 840 -2.58 -21.90 -28.35
CA TYR A 840 -2.12 -21.16 -27.16
C TYR A 840 -2.77 -19.76 -27.17
N GLY A 841 -3.66 -19.48 -26.21
CA GLY A 841 -4.36 -18.19 -26.15
C GLY A 841 -5.49 -18.01 -27.16
N ASP A 842 -6.21 -19.09 -27.48
CA ASP A 842 -7.43 -19.03 -28.31
C ASP A 842 -8.60 -18.33 -27.59
N ASP A 843 -8.69 -18.47 -26.26
CA ASP A 843 -9.57 -17.64 -25.44
C ASP A 843 -8.82 -16.36 -25.02
N PRO A 844 -9.18 -15.18 -25.54
CA PRO A 844 -8.51 -13.93 -25.19
C PRO A 844 -8.75 -13.48 -23.74
N ASN A 845 -9.65 -14.15 -22.98
CA ASN A 845 -9.92 -13.84 -21.58
C ASN A 845 -9.27 -14.84 -20.61
N ASP A 846 -8.56 -15.86 -21.11
CA ASP A 846 -7.85 -16.79 -20.26
C ASP A 846 -6.59 -16.13 -19.66
N VAL A 847 -6.65 -15.85 -18.36
CA VAL A 847 -5.57 -15.21 -17.61
C VAL A 847 -4.28 -16.04 -17.58
N ALA A 848 -4.35 -17.35 -17.82
CA ALA A 848 -3.17 -18.21 -17.85
C ALA A 848 -2.35 -18.07 -19.15
N THR A 849 -2.95 -17.52 -20.22
CA THR A 849 -2.33 -17.36 -21.54
C THR A 849 -2.30 -15.90 -22.03
N TRP A 850 -2.29 -14.96 -21.09
CA TRP A 850 -2.28 -13.50 -21.35
C TRP A 850 -1.13 -13.06 -22.28
N ASP A 851 -0.05 -13.83 -22.29
CA ASP A 851 1.21 -13.59 -22.97
C ASP A 851 1.22 -14.09 -24.44
N ALA A 852 0.18 -14.81 -24.87
CA ALA A 852 0.11 -15.51 -26.16
C ALA A 852 0.50 -14.65 -27.37
N ARG A 853 0.12 -13.37 -27.37
CA ARG A 853 0.39 -12.42 -28.46
C ARG A 853 1.48 -11.39 -28.12
N ARG A 854 2.11 -11.52 -26.95
CA ARG A 854 3.08 -10.56 -26.42
C ARG A 854 4.47 -11.14 -26.37
N ILE A 855 4.60 -12.42 -26.02
CA ILE A 855 5.90 -13.10 -26.07
C ILE A 855 6.15 -13.65 -27.48
N ARG A 856 7.34 -13.36 -28.01
CA ARG A 856 7.82 -13.88 -29.30
C ARG A 856 9.06 -14.75 -29.12
N THR A 857 9.16 -15.80 -29.92
CA THR A 857 10.27 -16.75 -29.94
C THR A 857 10.60 -17.17 -31.38
N CYS A 858 11.76 -17.78 -31.58
CA CYS A 858 12.25 -18.16 -32.89
C CYS A 858 11.77 -19.54 -33.32
N LEU A 859 11.15 -19.60 -34.50
CA LEU A 859 11.03 -20.84 -35.26
C LEU A 859 12.24 -20.95 -36.20
N CYS A 860 13.16 -21.85 -35.88
CA CYS A 860 14.38 -22.00 -36.67
C CYS A 860 14.15 -22.64 -38.03
N ASP A 861 14.94 -22.21 -39.00
CA ASP A 861 15.05 -22.83 -40.31
C ASP A 861 15.69 -24.22 -40.18
N PRO A 862 15.50 -25.12 -41.17
CA PRO A 862 16.11 -26.45 -41.14
C PRO A 862 17.62 -26.40 -40.87
N PHE A 863 18.10 -27.34 -40.05
CA PHE A 863 19.49 -27.46 -39.58
C PHE A 863 19.94 -26.39 -38.57
N TYR A 864 19.07 -25.46 -38.19
CA TYR A 864 19.34 -24.51 -37.10
C TYR A 864 18.47 -24.84 -35.89
N PHE A 865 19.01 -24.61 -34.71
CA PHE A 865 18.31 -24.82 -33.44
C PHE A 865 18.82 -23.85 -32.36
N GLY A 866 18.32 -24.03 -31.14
CA GLY A 866 18.56 -23.12 -30.02
C GLY A 866 17.53 -21.99 -30.01
N TYR A 867 17.45 -21.26 -28.90
CA TYR A 867 16.40 -20.27 -28.67
C TYR A 867 16.41 -19.10 -29.68
N ASP A 868 17.57 -18.84 -30.29
CA ASP A 868 17.81 -17.75 -31.23
C ASP A 868 18.26 -18.22 -32.62
N CYS A 869 18.24 -19.53 -32.89
CA CYS A 869 18.70 -20.11 -34.16
C CYS A 869 20.16 -19.79 -34.53
N SER A 870 21.01 -19.54 -33.54
CA SER A 870 22.46 -19.39 -33.74
C SER A 870 23.19 -20.72 -33.88
N LEU A 871 22.62 -21.82 -33.36
CA LEU A 871 23.27 -23.12 -33.34
C LEU A 871 22.88 -23.95 -34.57
N LYS A 872 23.82 -24.74 -35.08
CA LYS A 872 23.64 -25.66 -36.21
C LYS A 872 23.66 -27.09 -35.75
N GLU A 873 22.69 -27.87 -36.21
CA GLU A 873 22.62 -29.30 -35.93
C GLU A 873 23.81 -30.03 -36.57
N CYS A 874 24.57 -30.77 -35.76
CA CYS A 874 25.54 -31.71 -36.28
C CYS A 874 24.87 -32.98 -36.82
N PRO A 875 25.47 -33.64 -37.81
CA PRO A 875 25.05 -34.97 -38.24
C PRO A 875 24.89 -35.91 -37.04
N ARG A 876 23.74 -36.56 -36.96
CA ARG A 876 23.48 -37.57 -35.95
C ARG A 876 23.76 -38.96 -36.50
N GLY A 877 24.00 -39.90 -35.60
CA GLY A 877 24.29 -41.27 -35.97
C GLY A 877 24.17 -42.21 -34.79
N ASP A 878 24.17 -43.49 -35.15
CA ASP A 878 24.20 -44.63 -34.24
C ASP A 878 25.59 -44.75 -33.62
N ASP A 879 25.67 -45.27 -32.39
CA ASP A 879 26.96 -45.66 -31.82
C ASP A 879 27.40 -46.98 -32.44
N PHE A 880 28.69 -47.14 -32.74
CA PHE A 880 29.19 -48.38 -33.33
C PHE A 880 29.16 -49.58 -32.35
N TYR A 881 29.21 -49.33 -31.03
CA TYR A 881 29.37 -50.39 -30.02
C TYR A 881 28.07 -50.92 -29.41
N THR A 882 26.93 -50.47 -29.89
CA THR A 882 25.59 -50.91 -29.48
C THR A 882 25.10 -52.05 -30.38
N ASP A 883 25.74 -53.22 -30.21
CA ASP A 883 25.60 -54.39 -31.09
C ASP A 883 24.18 -55.03 -31.15
N ASP A 884 23.24 -54.62 -30.28
CA ASP A 884 21.88 -55.17 -30.14
C ASP A 884 20.78 -54.25 -30.68
N ASP A 885 21.15 -53.19 -31.42
CA ASP A 885 20.17 -52.20 -31.85
C ASP A 885 19.19 -52.64 -32.92
N LYS A 886 17.94 -52.24 -32.71
CA LYS A 886 16.82 -52.55 -33.59
C LYS A 886 16.53 -51.38 -34.51
N VAL A 887 16.35 -51.71 -35.79
CA VAL A 887 15.82 -50.80 -36.80
C VAL A 887 14.33 -50.57 -36.54
N GLU A 888 13.88 -49.33 -36.62
CA GLU A 888 12.45 -48.99 -36.53
C GLU A 888 11.70 -49.64 -37.70
N ARG A 889 10.67 -50.42 -37.35
CA ARG A 889 9.78 -51.10 -38.30
C ARG A 889 8.34 -50.69 -38.06
N GLN A 890 7.71 -50.18 -39.10
CA GLN A 890 6.29 -49.85 -39.10
C GLN A 890 5.54 -50.70 -40.12
N LEU A 891 4.29 -51.07 -39.78
CA LEU A 891 3.46 -51.94 -40.60
C LEU A 891 2.23 -51.20 -41.09
N ILE A 892 1.83 -51.44 -42.34
CA ILE A 892 0.64 -50.85 -42.95
C ILE A 892 -0.19 -51.95 -43.59
N GLN A 893 -1.47 -52.03 -43.27
CA GLN A 893 -2.43 -52.89 -43.96
C GLN A 893 -3.36 -52.03 -44.81
N CYS A 894 -3.40 -52.31 -46.11
CA CYS A 894 -4.28 -51.64 -47.07
C CYS A 894 -5.34 -52.61 -47.60
N ILE A 895 -6.62 -52.23 -47.47
CA ILE A 895 -7.76 -53.00 -47.99
C ILE A 895 -8.48 -52.16 -49.05
N ALA A 896 -8.33 -52.54 -50.33
CA ALA A 896 -8.94 -51.91 -51.49
C ALA A 896 -8.72 -52.79 -52.73
N ASP A 897 -9.58 -52.65 -53.73
CA ASP A 897 -9.45 -53.31 -55.03
C ASP A 897 -9.17 -52.34 -56.18
N THR A 898 -9.51 -51.05 -56.04
CA THR A 898 -9.17 -50.01 -57.02
C THR A 898 -8.80 -48.68 -56.35
N GLY A 899 -8.23 -47.75 -57.12
CA GLY A 899 -7.86 -46.41 -56.67
C GLY A 899 -6.41 -46.28 -56.20
N SER A 900 -6.16 -45.32 -55.32
CA SER A 900 -4.82 -45.00 -54.81
C SER A 900 -4.84 -44.47 -53.38
N PHE A 901 -3.70 -44.51 -52.72
CA PHE A 901 -3.50 -43.92 -51.40
C PHE A 901 -2.22 -43.09 -51.36
N THR A 902 -2.01 -42.36 -50.28
CA THR A 902 -0.75 -41.67 -50.00
C THR A 902 -0.22 -42.09 -48.64
N LEU A 903 1.09 -41.96 -48.45
CA LEU A 903 1.73 -42.10 -47.15
C LEU A 903 2.33 -40.77 -46.74
N THR A 904 2.32 -40.48 -45.44
CA THR A 904 2.83 -39.24 -44.87
C THR A 904 3.77 -39.56 -43.71
N PHE A 905 4.97 -38.98 -43.75
CA PHE A 905 5.98 -39.05 -42.71
C PHE A 905 6.54 -37.65 -42.43
N ARG A 906 6.49 -37.21 -41.16
CA ARG A 906 6.99 -35.88 -40.74
C ARG A 906 6.48 -34.75 -41.66
N ASP A 907 5.16 -34.74 -41.87
CA ASP A 907 4.40 -33.79 -42.70
C ASP A 907 4.70 -33.82 -44.22
N ALA A 908 5.66 -34.62 -44.70
CA ALA A 908 5.88 -34.84 -46.12
C ALA A 908 4.99 -35.99 -46.61
N THR A 909 4.24 -35.76 -47.69
CA THR A 909 3.29 -36.74 -48.25
C THR A 909 3.77 -37.23 -49.61
N THR A 910 3.70 -38.54 -49.84
CA THR A 910 4.11 -39.16 -51.10
C THR A 910 3.20 -38.73 -52.24
N VAL A 911 3.62 -38.97 -53.48
CA VAL A 911 2.69 -39.05 -54.62
C VAL A 911 1.65 -40.16 -54.40
N ASN A 912 0.56 -40.14 -55.18
CA ASN A 912 -0.46 -41.18 -55.13
C ASN A 912 0.13 -42.56 -55.50
N ILE A 913 0.04 -43.50 -54.57
CA ILE A 913 0.46 -44.90 -54.70
C ILE A 913 -0.76 -45.73 -55.12
N ALA A 914 -0.67 -46.38 -56.28
CA ALA A 914 -1.76 -47.23 -56.77
C ALA A 914 -1.96 -48.47 -55.86
N VAL A 915 -3.20 -48.96 -55.75
CA VAL A 915 -3.49 -50.21 -55.01
C VAL A 915 -2.65 -51.41 -55.47
N SER A 916 -2.29 -51.43 -56.76
CA SER A 916 -1.48 -52.47 -57.40
C SER A 916 0.04 -52.25 -57.27
N ALA A 917 0.48 -51.23 -56.52
CA ALA A 917 1.90 -50.88 -56.41
C ALA A 917 2.73 -52.05 -55.84
N THR A 918 3.90 -52.29 -56.42
CA THR A 918 4.88 -53.25 -55.90
C THR A 918 5.63 -52.67 -54.71
N ALA A 919 6.33 -53.52 -53.95
CA ALA A 919 7.22 -53.06 -52.87
C ALA A 919 8.20 -51.96 -53.34
N ASP A 920 8.79 -52.12 -54.52
CA ASP A 920 9.72 -51.14 -55.12
C ASP A 920 9.05 -49.79 -55.42
N THR A 921 7.78 -49.82 -55.85
CA THR A 921 7.01 -48.61 -56.14
C THR A 921 6.71 -47.84 -54.84
N VAL A 922 6.34 -48.55 -53.78
CA VAL A 922 6.11 -47.96 -52.45
C VAL A 922 7.42 -47.42 -51.87
N LYS A 923 8.52 -48.17 -52.00
CA LYS A 923 9.86 -47.73 -51.60
C LYS A 923 10.27 -46.45 -52.31
N ALA A 924 10.15 -46.40 -53.63
CA ALA A 924 10.50 -45.22 -54.41
C ALA A 924 9.69 -43.99 -53.98
N ALA A 925 8.38 -44.16 -53.71
CA ALA A 925 7.53 -43.07 -53.25
C ALA A 925 7.94 -42.54 -51.86
N LEU A 926 8.40 -43.41 -50.94
CA LEU A 926 8.88 -43.03 -49.61
C LEU A 926 10.29 -42.41 -49.65
N ASP A 927 11.21 -42.96 -50.44
CA ASP A 927 12.57 -42.42 -50.61
C ASP A 927 12.59 -41.02 -51.27
N GLU A 928 11.53 -40.65 -52.00
CA GLU A 928 11.38 -39.31 -52.57
C GLU A 928 10.95 -38.24 -51.54
N LEU A 929 10.54 -38.64 -50.33
CA LEU A 929 10.19 -37.69 -49.28
C LEU A 929 11.46 -37.01 -48.75
N PRO A 930 11.49 -35.67 -48.63
CA PRO A 930 12.66 -34.96 -48.09
C PRO A 930 12.93 -35.25 -46.61
N THR A 931 12.02 -35.93 -45.92
CA THR A 931 12.09 -36.28 -44.50
C THR A 931 12.54 -37.72 -44.25
N ILE A 932 12.80 -38.48 -45.31
CA ILE A 932 13.30 -39.86 -45.29
C ILE A 932 14.59 -39.93 -46.12
N GLY A 933 15.65 -40.50 -45.56
CA GLY A 933 16.88 -40.81 -46.28
C GLY A 933 16.77 -42.11 -47.08
N GLN A 934 16.48 -43.22 -46.41
CA GLN A 934 16.32 -44.52 -47.04
C GLN A 934 15.45 -45.46 -46.21
N VAL A 935 14.51 -46.13 -46.88
CA VAL A 935 13.72 -47.23 -46.29
C VAL A 935 13.96 -48.56 -47.01
N ALA A 936 13.72 -49.67 -46.31
CA ALA A 936 13.47 -50.96 -46.96
C ALA A 936 11.97 -51.26 -46.86
N VAL A 937 11.36 -51.64 -48.00
CA VAL A 937 9.94 -51.98 -48.06
C VAL A 937 9.79 -53.42 -48.54
N SER A 938 8.94 -54.19 -47.86
CA SER A 938 8.54 -55.53 -48.31
C SER A 938 7.03 -55.73 -48.16
N LEU A 939 6.46 -56.63 -48.97
CA LEU A 939 5.04 -57.00 -48.90
C LEU A 939 4.93 -58.42 -48.37
N VAL A 940 4.12 -58.61 -47.32
CA VAL A 940 3.85 -59.91 -46.70
C VAL A 940 2.41 -60.31 -47.01
N GLY A 941 2.25 -61.53 -47.54
CA GLY A 941 0.94 -62.13 -47.85
C GLY A 941 0.34 -61.79 -49.22
N GLY A 942 0.97 -60.87 -49.98
CA GLY A 942 0.58 -60.52 -51.36
C GLY A 942 1.71 -59.83 -52.15
N THR A 943 1.49 -59.57 -53.44
CA THR A 943 2.47 -58.90 -54.35
C THR A 943 2.12 -57.45 -54.68
N ALA A 944 0.96 -56.97 -54.24
CA ALA A 944 0.46 -55.60 -54.43
C ALA A 944 0.27 -54.91 -53.07
N ALA A 945 0.42 -53.59 -53.01
CA ALA A 945 0.35 -52.81 -51.78
C ALA A 945 -0.99 -52.95 -51.03
N CYS A 946 -2.08 -53.13 -51.77
CA CYS A 946 -3.42 -53.36 -51.22
C CYS A 946 -3.97 -54.71 -51.68
N SER A 947 -4.84 -55.32 -50.86
CA SER A 947 -5.64 -56.48 -51.25
C SER A 947 -7.10 -56.26 -50.89
N ASN A 948 -8.02 -57.02 -51.48
CA ASN A 948 -9.45 -56.96 -51.17
C ASN A 948 -9.83 -57.66 -49.84
N SER A 949 -8.84 -58.04 -49.05
CA SER A 949 -8.96 -58.64 -47.73
C SER A 949 -7.79 -58.20 -46.85
N VAL A 950 -7.73 -58.67 -45.61
CA VAL A 950 -6.64 -58.37 -44.65
C VAL A 950 -5.31 -59.07 -44.99
N ASN A 951 -5.13 -59.63 -46.18
CA ASN A 951 -4.06 -60.57 -46.50
C ASN A 951 -2.73 -59.93 -46.94
N THR A 952 -2.66 -58.62 -47.16
CA THR A 952 -1.40 -57.95 -47.50
C THR A 952 -1.01 -56.92 -46.45
N VAL A 953 0.24 -56.98 -45.99
CA VAL A 953 0.87 -55.99 -45.11
C VAL A 953 2.12 -55.46 -45.78
N ILE A 954 2.22 -54.13 -45.83
CA ILE A 954 3.41 -53.39 -46.21
C ILE A 954 4.28 -53.25 -44.95
N VAL A 955 5.50 -53.76 -45.00
CA VAL A 955 6.50 -53.64 -43.94
C VAL A 955 7.49 -52.57 -44.35
N VAL A 956 7.66 -51.54 -43.53
CA VAL A 956 8.59 -50.42 -43.78
C VAL A 956 9.63 -50.41 -42.66
N ASP A 957 10.89 -50.67 -43.02
CA ASP A 957 12.06 -50.56 -42.14
C ASP A 957 12.79 -49.25 -42.45
N PHE A 958 12.94 -48.37 -41.47
CA PHE A 958 13.63 -47.09 -41.63
C PHE A 958 15.14 -47.27 -41.47
N LEU A 959 15.89 -47.19 -42.56
CA LEU A 959 17.32 -47.52 -42.53
C LEU A 959 18.20 -46.36 -42.07
N THR A 960 17.82 -45.12 -42.36
CA THR A 960 18.60 -43.92 -42.02
C THR A 960 18.08 -43.18 -40.80
N GLU A 961 16.77 -43.16 -40.58
CA GLU A 961 16.18 -42.51 -39.42
C GLU A 961 16.39 -43.37 -38.16
N LEU A 962 16.82 -42.72 -37.08
CA LEU A 962 17.33 -43.36 -35.86
C LEU A 962 16.37 -43.15 -34.69
N GLY A 963 16.41 -44.07 -33.74
CA GLY A 963 15.56 -44.07 -32.53
C GLY A 963 14.09 -44.40 -32.78
N ASP A 964 13.25 -43.98 -31.84
CA ASP A 964 11.79 -44.13 -31.87
C ASP A 964 11.16 -43.07 -32.79
N LEU A 965 10.64 -43.52 -33.94
CA LEU A 965 10.14 -42.62 -34.99
C LEU A 965 8.63 -42.39 -34.86
N PRO A 966 8.12 -41.24 -35.33
CA PRO A 966 6.67 -41.03 -35.35
C PRO A 966 6.00 -42.04 -36.30
N PRO A 967 4.76 -42.46 -36.03
CA PRO A 967 4.01 -43.32 -36.94
C PRO A 967 3.81 -42.70 -38.31
N LEU A 968 3.97 -43.50 -39.37
CA LEU A 968 3.44 -43.21 -40.69
C LEU A 968 1.93 -43.01 -40.62
N SER A 969 1.43 -42.12 -41.46
CA SER A 969 0.01 -41.93 -41.70
C SER A 969 -0.25 -41.89 -43.21
N GLY A 970 -1.49 -41.67 -43.64
CA GLY A 970 -1.80 -41.67 -45.06
C GLY A 970 -3.27 -41.39 -45.37
N SER A 971 -3.55 -40.92 -46.59
CA SER A 971 -4.93 -40.68 -47.02
C SER A 971 -5.49 -41.89 -47.75
N LYS A 972 -6.68 -42.32 -47.31
CA LYS A 972 -7.51 -43.33 -47.99
C LYS A 972 -8.59 -42.74 -48.90
N ALA A 973 -8.58 -41.42 -49.12
CA ALA A 973 -9.68 -40.71 -49.79
C ALA A 973 -9.97 -41.23 -51.21
N LEU A 974 -8.97 -41.77 -51.91
CA LEU A 974 -9.11 -42.32 -53.26
C LEU A 974 -9.08 -43.86 -53.29
N LEU A 975 -9.14 -44.52 -52.13
CA LEU A 975 -9.24 -45.97 -52.06
C LEU A 975 -10.70 -46.39 -52.18
N GLN A 976 -10.95 -47.34 -53.07
CA GLN A 976 -12.25 -47.99 -53.22
C GLN A 976 -12.10 -49.48 -52.91
N ASP A 977 -12.96 -49.96 -52.03
CA ASP A 977 -13.24 -51.37 -51.81
C ASP A 977 -14.66 -51.67 -52.34
N SER A 978 -14.73 -52.39 -53.46
CA SER A 978 -15.98 -52.84 -54.08
C SER A 978 -16.52 -54.15 -53.49
N ILE A 979 -15.71 -54.85 -52.68
CA ILE A 979 -16.05 -56.15 -52.11
C ILE A 979 -16.61 -56.00 -50.69
N ASN A 980 -15.91 -55.26 -49.82
CA ASN A 980 -16.33 -55.05 -48.43
C ASN A 980 -16.82 -53.62 -48.17
N GLY A 981 -16.73 -52.72 -49.14
CA GLY A 981 -17.19 -51.33 -49.08
C GLY A 981 -18.36 -51.03 -50.04
N ASN A 982 -18.64 -49.75 -50.25
CA ASN A 982 -19.69 -49.27 -51.16
C ASN A 982 -19.16 -48.88 -52.57
N ALA A 983 -17.93 -49.28 -52.91
CA ALA A 983 -17.25 -48.94 -54.17
C ALA A 983 -17.19 -47.43 -54.47
N GLN A 984 -17.15 -46.58 -53.44
CA GLN A 984 -16.96 -45.13 -53.58
C GLN A 984 -15.60 -44.72 -53.02
N ASP A 985 -15.12 -43.55 -53.44
CA ASP A 985 -13.94 -42.91 -52.88
C ASP A 985 -14.02 -42.86 -51.34
N GLY A 986 -12.99 -43.40 -50.67
CA GLY A 986 -12.90 -43.49 -49.22
C GLY A 986 -13.47 -44.79 -48.62
N SER A 987 -14.03 -45.69 -49.44
CA SER A 987 -14.58 -46.98 -48.96
C SER A 987 -13.53 -48.01 -48.59
N GLY A 988 -12.28 -47.83 -49.04
CA GLY A 988 -11.15 -48.66 -48.61
C GLY A 988 -10.67 -48.38 -47.18
N SER A 989 -9.67 -49.15 -46.74
CA SER A 989 -9.07 -49.07 -45.40
C SER A 989 -7.55 -48.98 -45.43
N LEU A 990 -6.98 -48.18 -44.53
CA LEU A 990 -5.56 -48.12 -44.21
C LEU A 990 -5.41 -48.21 -42.69
N VAL A 991 -4.62 -49.18 -42.23
CA VAL A 991 -4.34 -49.41 -40.81
C VAL A 991 -2.83 -49.40 -40.60
N PHE A 992 -2.37 -48.59 -39.65
CA PHE A 992 -0.95 -48.44 -39.30
C PHE A 992 -0.68 -49.11 -37.94
N ALA A 993 0.41 -49.86 -37.83
CA ALA A 993 0.82 -50.52 -36.59
C ALA A 993 2.29 -50.21 -36.27
N THR A 994 2.53 -49.72 -35.05
CA THR A 994 3.84 -49.31 -34.52
C THR A 994 4.02 -49.80 -33.07
N GLY A 995 5.23 -49.63 -32.50
CA GLY A 995 5.46 -49.85 -31.07
C GLY A 995 5.28 -51.28 -30.57
N GLY A 996 5.42 -52.29 -31.42
CA GLY A 996 5.24 -53.71 -31.07
C GLY A 996 3.88 -54.30 -31.49
N ALA A 997 2.96 -53.47 -32.00
CA ALA A 997 1.70 -53.96 -32.57
C ALA A 997 1.95 -54.89 -33.78
N THR A 998 1.05 -55.86 -33.97
CA THR A 998 1.19 -56.89 -35.01
C THR A 998 0.11 -56.82 -36.08
N LEU A 999 0.47 -57.10 -37.33
CA LEU A 999 -0.44 -57.27 -38.46
C LEU A 999 -0.01 -58.52 -39.25
N LEU A 1000 -0.95 -59.44 -39.53
CA LEU A 1000 -0.67 -60.74 -40.18
C LEU A 1000 0.52 -61.53 -39.58
N GLY A 1001 0.69 -61.47 -38.26
CA GLY A 1001 1.79 -62.15 -37.57
C GLY A 1001 3.15 -61.48 -37.73
N GLN A 1002 3.26 -60.37 -38.46
CA GLN A 1002 4.43 -59.48 -38.42
C GLN A 1002 4.31 -58.55 -37.22
N ALA A 1003 5.42 -58.27 -36.55
CA ALA A 1003 5.49 -57.30 -35.47
C ALA A 1003 6.18 -56.02 -35.94
N SER A 1004 5.58 -54.87 -35.63
CA SER A 1004 6.30 -53.60 -35.66
C SER A 1004 7.39 -53.59 -34.59
N VAL A 1005 8.43 -52.80 -34.80
CA VAL A 1005 9.60 -52.75 -33.93
C VAL A 1005 9.89 -51.30 -33.62
N LYS A 1006 9.94 -50.97 -32.33
CA LYS A 1006 10.46 -49.69 -31.86
C LYS A 1006 11.97 -49.67 -32.06
N GLY A 1007 12.47 -48.68 -32.80
CA GLY A 1007 13.88 -48.48 -33.05
C GLY A 1007 14.63 -48.15 -31.76
N THR A 1008 15.80 -48.74 -31.59
CA THR A 1008 16.68 -48.48 -30.42
C THR A 1008 17.99 -47.81 -30.78
N ARG A 1009 18.37 -47.83 -32.07
CA ARG A 1009 19.57 -47.12 -32.59
C ARG A 1009 19.66 -45.71 -32.05
N GLU A 1010 20.82 -45.36 -31.51
CA GLU A 1010 21.02 -44.04 -30.94
C GLU A 1010 20.86 -42.95 -31.99
N ASN A 1011 20.29 -41.82 -31.58
CA ASN A 1011 20.20 -40.62 -32.41
C ASN A 1011 21.12 -39.52 -31.83
N ALA A 1012 22.40 -39.85 -31.67
CA ALA A 1012 23.37 -39.01 -30.98
C ALA A 1012 24.11 -38.07 -31.93
N PHE A 1013 24.44 -36.86 -31.47
CA PHE A 1013 25.31 -35.95 -32.22
C PHE A 1013 26.67 -36.61 -32.43
N CYS A 1014 27.15 -36.59 -33.68
CA CYS A 1014 28.42 -37.19 -34.05
C CYS A 1014 28.59 -38.64 -33.56
N SER A 1015 27.49 -39.41 -33.52
CA SER A 1015 27.49 -40.83 -33.11
C SER A 1015 28.13 -41.10 -31.76
N ASN A 1016 28.18 -40.11 -30.86
CA ASN A 1016 29.00 -40.13 -29.64
C ASN A 1016 30.52 -40.29 -29.86
N HIS A 1017 31.03 -40.37 -31.08
CA HIS A 1017 32.46 -40.57 -31.40
C HIS A 1017 33.10 -39.35 -32.08
N GLY A 1018 32.53 -38.16 -31.85
CA GLY A 1018 33.11 -36.89 -32.26
C GLY A 1018 32.59 -35.72 -31.43
N VAL A 1019 33.31 -34.61 -31.52
CA VAL A 1019 32.87 -33.33 -30.94
C VAL A 1019 32.12 -32.54 -31.98
N CYS A 1020 30.87 -32.19 -31.66
CA CYS A 1020 30.08 -31.28 -32.48
C CYS A 1020 30.49 -29.83 -32.22
N ASP A 1021 30.89 -29.13 -33.28
CA ASP A 1021 30.96 -27.67 -33.26
C ASP A 1021 29.59 -27.10 -33.68
N PHE A 1022 28.79 -26.71 -32.69
CA PHE A 1022 27.44 -26.16 -32.91
C PHE A 1022 27.45 -24.80 -33.62
N SER A 1023 28.58 -24.12 -33.80
CA SER A 1023 28.66 -22.90 -34.61
C SER A 1023 28.74 -23.20 -36.11
N THR A 1024 29.30 -24.35 -36.47
CA THR A 1024 29.50 -24.78 -37.87
C THR A 1024 28.60 -25.95 -38.28
N GLY A 1025 28.09 -26.74 -37.33
CA GLY A 1025 27.37 -27.99 -37.56
C GLY A 1025 28.28 -29.14 -38.00
N ILE A 1026 29.59 -29.02 -37.75
CA ILE A 1026 30.60 -29.99 -38.21
C ILE A 1026 31.00 -30.90 -37.05
N CYS A 1027 31.00 -32.21 -37.31
CA CYS A 1027 31.57 -33.20 -36.41
C CYS A 1027 33.08 -33.34 -36.63
N THR A 1028 33.86 -33.14 -35.56
CA THR A 1028 35.27 -33.50 -35.52
C THR A 1028 35.39 -34.89 -34.89
N CYS A 1029 35.62 -35.91 -35.71
CA CYS A 1029 35.69 -37.30 -35.24
C CYS A 1029 36.94 -37.58 -34.41
N HIS A 1030 36.79 -38.43 -33.41
CA HIS A 1030 37.91 -38.95 -32.63
C HIS A 1030 38.76 -39.91 -33.47
N PRO A 1031 40.03 -40.18 -33.07
CA PRO A 1031 40.90 -41.10 -33.80
C PRO A 1031 40.25 -42.45 -34.05
N ASN A 1032 40.39 -42.98 -35.27
CA ASN A 1032 39.77 -44.22 -35.76
C ASN A 1032 38.24 -44.16 -35.97
N TYR A 1033 37.63 -42.98 -35.99
CA TYR A 1033 36.24 -42.80 -36.40
C TYR A 1033 36.12 -41.90 -37.63
N GLY A 1034 35.15 -42.22 -38.48
CA GLY A 1034 34.92 -41.54 -39.75
C GLY A 1034 33.45 -41.50 -40.13
N GLY A 1035 33.16 -40.98 -41.32
CA GLY A 1035 31.79 -40.88 -41.81
C GLY A 1035 31.15 -42.26 -42.03
N SER A 1036 29.86 -42.39 -41.68
CA SER A 1036 29.11 -43.63 -41.83
C SER A 1036 28.10 -43.59 -42.98
N ASP A 1037 27.59 -44.76 -43.35
CA ASP A 1037 26.47 -44.93 -44.29
C ASP A 1037 25.10 -44.99 -43.58
N GLY A 1038 25.07 -44.76 -42.27
CA GLY A 1038 23.88 -44.88 -41.41
C GLY A 1038 23.52 -46.33 -41.05
N LYS A 1039 24.34 -47.32 -41.42
CA LYS A 1039 24.13 -48.76 -41.18
C LYS A 1039 25.31 -49.42 -40.47
N GLY A 1040 26.20 -48.62 -39.89
CA GLY A 1040 27.44 -49.07 -39.25
C GLY A 1040 28.60 -49.33 -40.23
N GLY A 1041 28.44 -49.04 -41.53
CA GLY A 1041 29.48 -49.12 -42.55
C GLY A 1041 30.10 -47.77 -42.89
N PRO A 1042 31.21 -47.73 -43.65
CA PRO A 1042 31.83 -46.49 -44.10
C PRO A 1042 30.92 -45.77 -45.11
N GLY A 1043 30.73 -44.46 -44.95
CA GLY A 1043 29.90 -43.68 -45.85
C GLY A 1043 30.19 -42.19 -45.82
N THR A 1044 29.36 -41.43 -46.53
CA THR A 1044 29.57 -39.98 -46.72
C THR A 1044 28.94 -39.13 -45.62
N ILE A 1045 28.18 -39.72 -44.69
CA ILE A 1045 27.57 -38.97 -43.59
C ILE A 1045 28.67 -38.70 -42.57
N ALA A 1046 29.12 -37.45 -42.47
CA ALA A 1046 30.20 -37.05 -41.56
C ALA A 1046 29.73 -36.99 -40.09
N ASN A 1047 29.21 -38.11 -39.56
CA ASN A 1047 28.67 -38.26 -38.22
C ASN A 1047 29.57 -39.07 -37.28
N CYS A 1048 30.77 -39.47 -37.69
CA CYS A 1048 31.68 -40.28 -36.85
C CYS A 1048 31.15 -41.66 -36.45
N GLY A 1049 30.08 -42.16 -37.10
CA GLY A 1049 29.45 -43.44 -36.77
C GLY A 1049 30.13 -44.68 -37.35
N PHE A 1050 31.25 -44.53 -38.06
CA PHE A 1050 32.00 -45.66 -38.60
C PHE A 1050 33.36 -45.79 -37.93
N HIS A 1051 33.68 -46.97 -37.41
CA HIS A 1051 34.99 -47.26 -36.83
C HIS A 1051 36.00 -47.75 -37.90
N GLU A 1052 36.99 -46.90 -38.21
CA GLU A 1052 38.09 -47.18 -39.12
C GLU A 1052 39.12 -48.13 -38.46
N LEU A 1053 38.94 -49.44 -38.63
CA LEU A 1053 39.97 -50.42 -38.25
C LEU A 1053 41.23 -50.23 -39.10
N LYS A 1054 42.25 -49.55 -38.56
CA LYS A 1054 43.62 -49.66 -39.09
C LYS A 1054 44.15 -51.06 -38.81
N TYR A 1055 43.93 -52.00 -39.72
CA TYR A 1055 44.73 -53.22 -39.76
C TYR A 1055 46.20 -52.81 -39.95
N GLY A 1056 47.00 -52.99 -38.89
CA GLY A 1056 48.45 -52.81 -38.98
C GLY A 1056 48.98 -53.67 -40.13
N THR A 1057 49.61 -53.04 -41.11
CA THR A 1057 50.39 -53.75 -42.12
C THR A 1057 51.51 -54.49 -41.39
N GLY A 1058 51.35 -55.81 -41.25
CA GLY A 1058 52.42 -56.69 -40.78
C GLY A 1058 53.63 -56.56 -41.69
N ALA A 1059 54.75 -56.15 -41.12
CA ALA A 1059 56.05 -56.34 -41.71
C ALA A 1059 56.48 -57.80 -41.43
N ASP A 1060 56.26 -58.67 -42.40
CA ASP A 1060 57.07 -59.86 -42.65
C ASP A 1060 57.21 -59.99 -44.17
N GLY A 1061 58.42 -59.66 -44.66
CA GLY A 1061 58.84 -59.64 -46.06
C GLY A 1061 60.26 -59.14 -46.20
#